data_AF-A0A4W2BK18-F1
#
_entry.id   AF-A0A4W2BK18-F1
#
_cell.length_a   1.000
_cell.length_b   1.000
_cell.length_c   1.000
_cell.angle_alpha   90.00
_cell.angle_beta   90.00
_cell.angle_gamma   90.00
#
_symmetry.space_group_name_H-M   'P 1'
#
loop_
_entity.id
_entity.type
_entity.pdbx_description
1 polymer ?
#
loop_
_entity_poly.entity_id
_entity_poly.type
_entity_poly.pdbx_seq_one_letter_code
_entity_poly.pdbx_strand_id
1 'polypeptide(L)'
;MYVCMYVCMYVCMYALTLQGILTFLTSEARLSTASEVRGELKLCTLSEKPEETRVRFKRDARYPRFNSKYTKQNTSRWPTRCSRDQSHQHPPNPLPTPPAPGGSASALPPSRNPLGRRLAATLSVGCRPKRYRLRRDQFSGTRVASLKLETAGASAADMTQAEKGEAENGKEKGGEKEKEQRGVKRPIVPALVPESLQEQIQSNFIVVIHPGSTTLRIGRATDTLPASVPHVIARRHKQQGQPLYKDSWLLREGLNKPESNEQRQNGLKMVDQAIWSKKMSNGTRRIPVSPEQARSYNKQMRPAILDHCSGNKWTNTSHHPEFLVGEEALYVNPLDCYNIHWPIRRGQLNIHPGPGGSLTAVLADIEVIWSHAIQKYLEIPLKDLKYYRCILLIPDIYNKQHVKELVNMILMKMGFSGIVVHQESVCATFGSGLSSTCIVDVGDQKTSVCCVEDGVSHRNTRLCLAYGGSDVSRCFYWLMQRAGFPYRECQLTNKMDCLLLQHLKETFCHLDQDISGLQDHEFQIRHPDSPALLYQFRLGDEKLQAPMALFYPATFGIVGQKMTTLQHRSQGDPEDPHDEQYLLATQSKQEQSAKATADRKSASKPIGFEGDLRGQSSDLPERLHSQEVDLGPSQGDCLMAGNDSEEALTALMSRKTAISLFEGKALGLDKAILHSIDCCSSDETKKKMYSSILVVGGGLMFHKAQEFLQHRILNKMPPSFRRIIENVDVITRPKDMDPRLIAWKGGAVLACLDTTQELWIYQREWQRFGVRMLRERAAFVW
;
A
#
# COMPACT_ATOMS: atom_id res chain seq x y z
N MET A 1 26.83 24.24 7.62
CA MET A 1 27.39 23.06 6.91
C MET A 1 28.35 22.25 7.77
N TYR A 2 29.56 22.71 8.09
CA TYR A 2 30.60 21.86 8.73
C TYR A 2 30.18 21.10 10.02
N VAL A 3 29.33 21.67 10.88
CA VAL A 3 28.80 20.97 12.07
C VAL A 3 28.04 19.67 11.71
N CYS A 4 27.38 19.65 10.54
CA CYS A 4 26.60 18.50 10.07
C CYS A 4 27.48 17.28 9.72
N MET A 5 28.76 17.48 9.36
CA MET A 5 29.71 16.36 9.17
C MET A 5 30.06 15.69 10.50
N TYR A 6 30.28 16.49 11.55
CA TYR A 6 30.69 15.97 12.86
C TYR A 6 29.61 15.15 13.55
N VAL A 7 28.33 15.58 13.45
CA VAL A 7 27.20 14.79 13.96
C VAL A 7 27.06 13.46 13.19
N CYS A 8 27.22 13.48 11.87
CA CYS A 8 27.17 12.27 11.04
C CYS A 8 28.26 11.24 11.42
N MET A 9 29.48 11.70 11.73
CA MET A 9 30.53 10.81 12.26
C MET A 9 30.17 10.16 13.61
N TYR A 10 29.48 10.89 14.50
CA TYR A 10 29.04 10.34 15.79
C TYR A 10 27.96 9.26 15.62
N VAL A 11 27.04 9.43 14.67
CA VAL A 11 26.04 8.41 14.32
C VAL A 11 26.71 7.13 13.79
N CYS A 12 27.74 7.26 12.94
CA CYS A 12 28.53 6.10 12.47
C CYS A 12 29.21 5.32 13.61
N MET A 13 29.72 5.99 14.65
CA MET A 13 30.33 5.31 15.81
C MET A 13 29.28 4.52 16.63
N TYR A 14 28.05 5.04 16.77
CA TYR A 14 26.98 4.31 17.44
C TYR A 14 26.45 3.12 16.62
N ALA A 15 26.36 3.24 15.30
CA ALA A 15 26.00 2.14 14.42
C ALA A 15 26.98 0.94 14.55
N LEU A 16 28.29 1.22 14.62
CA LEU A 16 29.32 0.21 14.87
C LEU A 16 29.15 -0.50 16.24
N THR A 17 28.59 0.18 17.24
CA THR A 17 28.32 -0.42 18.56
C THR A 17 27.14 -1.39 18.51
N LEU A 18 26.08 -1.06 17.76
CA LEU A 18 24.94 -1.96 17.50
C LEU A 18 25.32 -3.18 16.66
N GLN A 19 26.20 -3.02 15.68
CA GLN A 19 26.76 -4.12 14.88
C GLN A 19 27.46 -5.17 15.76
N GLY A 20 28.15 -4.74 16.82
CA GLY A 20 28.78 -5.62 17.81
C GLY A 20 27.79 -6.48 18.59
N ILE A 21 26.62 -5.93 18.95
CA ILE A 21 25.57 -6.67 19.69
C ILE A 21 24.97 -7.77 18.81
N LEU A 22 24.73 -7.49 17.53
CA LEU A 22 24.22 -8.49 16.58
C LEU A 22 25.19 -9.66 16.38
N THR A 23 26.49 -9.36 16.34
CA THR A 23 27.57 -10.36 16.24
C THR A 23 27.59 -11.31 17.44
N PHE A 24 27.33 -10.81 18.65
CA PHE A 24 27.31 -11.64 19.86
C PHE A 24 26.17 -12.67 19.84
N LEU A 25 24.95 -12.26 19.47
CA LEU A 25 23.77 -13.15 19.39
C LEU A 25 23.92 -14.23 18.31
N THR A 26 24.71 -13.99 17.25
CA THR A 26 25.03 -15.04 16.27
C THR A 26 26.03 -16.10 16.77
N SER A 27 26.66 -15.91 17.93
CA SER A 27 27.65 -16.87 18.48
C SER A 27 27.05 -17.97 19.35
N GLU A 28 26.00 -17.70 20.13
CA GLU A 28 25.33 -18.72 20.96
C GLU A 28 24.64 -19.81 20.09
N ALA A 29 24.30 -19.49 18.84
CA ALA A 29 23.79 -20.43 17.85
C ALA A 29 24.81 -21.50 17.36
N ARG A 30 25.99 -21.61 17.97
CA ARG A 30 27.05 -22.58 17.58
C ARG A 30 27.62 -23.42 18.73
N LEU A 31 27.10 -23.34 19.96
CA LEU A 31 27.67 -24.03 21.12
C LEU A 31 26.67 -24.87 21.94
N SER A 32 26.04 -25.87 21.30
CA SER A 32 25.59 -27.09 22.01
C SER A 32 25.37 -28.28 21.05
N THR A 33 26.47 -28.92 20.63
CA THR A 33 26.45 -30.18 19.88
C THR A 33 27.61 -31.10 20.29
N ALA A 34 27.52 -31.72 21.48
CA ALA A 34 28.26 -32.96 21.82
C ALA A 34 27.89 -33.52 23.22
N SER A 35 27.19 -34.66 23.26
CA SER A 35 27.42 -35.72 24.26
C SER A 35 26.76 -37.03 23.80
N GLU A 36 27.50 -38.14 23.89
CA GLU A 36 27.07 -39.48 23.46
C GLU A 36 26.58 -40.32 24.66
N VAL A 37 25.61 -41.23 24.44
CA VAL A 37 25.55 -42.54 25.12
C VAL A 37 25.08 -43.61 24.11
N ARG A 38 25.55 -44.86 24.28
CA ARG A 38 25.37 -45.99 23.35
C ARG A 38 24.13 -46.83 23.62
N GLY A 39 23.72 -47.63 22.62
CA GLY A 39 22.81 -48.78 22.75
C GLY A 39 22.92 -49.68 21.51
N GLU A 40 22.95 -51.00 21.68
CA GLU A 40 23.32 -51.97 20.62
C GLU A 40 22.17 -52.91 20.19
N LEU A 41 22.44 -53.68 19.11
CA LEU A 41 21.73 -54.89 18.64
C LEU A 41 20.36 -54.63 17.93
N LYS A 42 19.93 -55.44 16.95
CA LYS A 42 20.42 -56.76 16.49
C LYS A 42 20.22 -56.95 14.98
N LEU A 43 20.89 -57.97 14.41
CA LEU A 43 20.86 -58.34 12.99
C LEU A 43 19.47 -58.83 12.53
N CYS A 44 19.18 -58.66 11.23
CA CYS A 44 18.88 -59.82 10.39
C CYS A 44 19.19 -59.53 8.90
N THR A 45 19.93 -60.44 8.26
CA THR A 45 20.28 -60.39 6.83
C THR A 45 19.48 -61.41 6.03
N LEU A 46 19.20 -61.13 4.76
CA LEU A 46 19.25 -62.13 3.69
C LEU A 46 19.47 -61.44 2.33
N SER A 47 19.98 -62.21 1.36
CA SER A 47 20.45 -61.74 0.05
C SER A 47 20.13 -62.80 -0.99
N GLU A 48 19.70 -62.41 -2.19
CA GLU A 48 20.06 -63.16 -3.41
C GLU A 48 19.83 -62.39 -4.73
N LYS A 49 20.47 -62.92 -5.77
CA LYS A 49 20.61 -62.49 -7.18
C LYS A 49 21.20 -63.71 -7.94
N PRO A 50 21.22 -63.74 -9.28
CA PRO A 50 20.41 -63.04 -10.30
C PRO A 50 19.77 -64.05 -11.28
N GLU A 51 19.24 -63.61 -12.44
CA GLU A 51 19.54 -64.30 -13.70
C GLU A 51 19.31 -63.40 -14.94
N GLU A 52 19.86 -63.80 -16.09
CA GLU A 52 19.71 -63.13 -17.40
C GLU A 52 18.85 -63.95 -18.36
N THR A 53 18.20 -63.30 -19.33
CA THR A 53 18.04 -63.92 -20.66
C THR A 53 17.95 -62.87 -21.79
N ARG A 54 18.65 -63.13 -22.90
CA ARG A 54 18.60 -62.34 -24.14
C ARG A 54 17.94 -63.14 -25.26
N VAL A 55 17.12 -62.48 -26.09
CA VAL A 55 16.86 -62.90 -27.48
C VAL A 55 17.00 -61.67 -28.40
N ARG A 56 17.54 -61.84 -29.62
CA ARG A 56 18.05 -60.72 -30.44
C ARG A 56 18.14 -61.03 -31.95
N PHE A 57 17.30 -60.37 -32.76
CA PHE A 57 17.48 -60.16 -34.22
C PHE A 57 17.12 -58.69 -34.53
N LYS A 58 17.85 -57.88 -35.32
CA LYS A 58 18.30 -57.98 -36.74
C LYS A 58 17.10 -57.95 -37.72
N ARG A 59 17.07 -57.14 -38.79
CA ARG A 59 18.10 -56.28 -39.42
C ARG A 59 17.50 -55.22 -40.39
N ASP A 60 18.30 -54.18 -40.69
CA ASP A 60 18.45 -53.39 -41.94
C ASP A 60 17.26 -52.97 -42.84
N ALA A 61 17.16 -51.66 -43.11
CA ALA A 61 16.76 -51.05 -44.41
C ALA A 61 17.26 -49.59 -44.52
N ARG A 62 17.17 -48.95 -45.71
CA ARG A 62 17.83 -47.66 -46.03
C ARG A 62 16.91 -46.58 -46.64
N TYR A 63 17.39 -45.33 -46.54
CA TYR A 63 17.10 -44.13 -47.38
C TYR A 63 16.87 -44.44 -48.89
N PRO A 64 16.20 -43.58 -49.70
CA PRO A 64 16.42 -42.11 -49.74
C PRO A 64 15.22 -41.17 -50.05
N ARG A 65 15.55 -39.88 -50.24
CA ARG A 65 14.68 -38.77 -50.66
C ARG A 65 14.18 -38.93 -52.11
N PHE A 66 13.10 -38.22 -52.47
CA PHE A 66 12.93 -37.63 -53.81
C PHE A 66 12.28 -36.22 -53.73
N ASN A 67 12.46 -35.41 -54.79
CA ASN A 67 12.08 -33.99 -54.81
C ASN A 67 11.79 -33.50 -56.26
N SER A 68 10.57 -33.00 -56.54
CA SER A 68 10.12 -32.51 -57.87
C SER A 68 8.69 -31.94 -57.77
N LYS A 69 8.17 -30.94 -58.52
CA LYS A 69 8.67 -29.68 -59.15
C LYS A 69 7.41 -28.95 -59.76
N TYR A 70 7.60 -27.75 -60.36
CA TYR A 70 6.66 -27.00 -61.25
C TYR A 70 5.39 -26.41 -60.58
N THR A 71 5.29 -25.09 -60.32
CA THR A 71 4.88 -23.95 -61.22
C THR A 71 3.43 -24.04 -61.74
N LYS A 72 2.53 -23.10 -61.44
CA LYS A 72 2.29 -21.79 -62.14
C LYS A 72 1.11 -21.05 -61.45
N GLN A 73 0.78 -19.75 -61.62
CA GLN A 73 1.42 -18.53 -62.18
C GLN A 73 0.58 -17.28 -61.74
N ASN A 74 1.11 -16.05 -61.81
CA ASN A 74 0.42 -14.80 -61.45
C ASN A 74 -0.57 -14.26 -62.50
N THR A 75 -1.68 -13.65 -62.05
CA THR A 75 -2.27 -12.35 -62.47
C THR A 75 -3.29 -11.92 -61.38
N SER A 76 -3.46 -10.69 -60.86
CA SER A 76 -3.20 -9.28 -61.24
C SER A 76 -4.36 -8.53 -61.94
N ARG A 77 -5.06 -7.64 -61.20
CA ARG A 77 -5.42 -6.24 -61.56
C ARG A 77 -6.44 -5.54 -60.62
N TRP A 78 -6.17 -4.26 -60.33
CA TRP A 78 -7.14 -3.18 -60.02
C TRP A 78 -7.54 -2.49 -61.38
N PRO A 79 -8.39 -1.43 -61.51
CA PRO A 79 -8.98 -0.52 -60.49
C PRO A 79 -10.45 -0.02 -60.70
N THR A 80 -10.93 0.78 -59.72
CA THR A 80 -11.87 1.95 -59.81
C THR A 80 -13.10 1.97 -60.74
N ARG A 81 -14.23 2.41 -60.18
CA ARG A 81 -15.00 3.57 -60.73
C ARG A 81 -15.82 4.28 -59.64
N CYS A 82 -16.15 5.56 -59.89
CA CYS A 82 -16.94 6.43 -59.02
C CYS A 82 -18.32 6.71 -59.62
N SER A 83 -19.28 7.08 -58.76
CA SER A 83 -20.29 8.15 -58.89
C SER A 83 -21.40 7.93 -57.86
N ARG A 84 -22.24 8.88 -57.43
CA ARG A 84 -22.23 10.32 -57.10
C ARG A 84 -23.72 10.64 -56.82
N ASP A 85 -23.99 11.76 -56.14
CA ASP A 85 -25.30 12.46 -56.05
C ASP A 85 -26.34 11.95 -55.03
N GLN A 86 -27.22 12.79 -54.45
CA GLN A 86 -27.06 14.17 -53.88
C GLN A 86 -28.38 14.59 -53.16
N SER A 87 -28.28 15.21 -51.96
CA SER A 87 -29.27 16.13 -51.31
C SER A 87 -30.76 15.66 -51.12
N HIS A 88 -31.71 16.32 -50.43
CA HIS A 88 -31.78 17.60 -49.66
C HIS A 88 -32.53 17.49 -48.29
N GLN A 89 -32.11 18.39 -47.39
CA GLN A 89 -32.69 19.06 -46.20
C GLN A 89 -34.23 19.09 -45.86
N HIS A 90 -34.51 18.79 -44.57
CA HIS A 90 -35.33 19.57 -43.57
C HIS A 90 -36.91 19.60 -43.55
N PRO A 91 -37.57 20.05 -42.43
CA PRO A 91 -38.84 19.48 -41.90
C PRO A 91 -40.07 20.44 -41.92
N PRO A 92 -41.23 20.07 -41.30
CA PRO A 92 -41.53 20.51 -39.92
C PRO A 92 -42.42 19.58 -39.03
N ASN A 93 -42.74 20.06 -37.82
CA ASN A 93 -43.64 19.54 -36.76
C ASN A 93 -45.16 19.66 -37.13
N PRO A 94 -46.19 19.09 -36.41
CA PRO A 94 -46.39 19.22 -34.94
C PRO A 94 -47.14 18.08 -34.17
N LEU A 95 -47.50 18.37 -32.90
CA LEU A 95 -48.28 17.58 -31.92
C LEU A 95 -49.79 17.44 -32.27
N PRO A 96 -50.52 16.53 -31.60
CA PRO A 96 -51.44 16.97 -30.54
C PRO A 96 -51.45 16.08 -29.27
N THR A 97 -52.18 16.53 -28.22
CA THR A 97 -52.40 15.82 -26.94
C THR A 97 -53.91 15.53 -26.71
N PRO A 98 -54.48 15.32 -25.49
CA PRO A 98 -55.32 14.13 -25.22
C PRO A 98 -56.82 14.40 -25.03
N PRO A 99 -57.67 13.35 -24.91
CA PRO A 99 -59.06 13.46 -24.46
C PRO A 99 -59.30 13.06 -22.99
N ALA A 100 -60.12 13.84 -22.31
CA ALA A 100 -60.83 13.57 -21.05
C ALA A 100 -61.95 14.63 -20.90
N PRO A 101 -62.92 14.55 -19.97
CA PRO A 101 -63.29 13.44 -19.07
C PRO A 101 -64.77 13.01 -19.28
N GLY A 102 -65.31 12.18 -18.38
CA GLY A 102 -66.76 11.96 -18.23
C GLY A 102 -67.08 11.35 -16.87
N GLY A 103 -68.21 11.71 -16.24
CA GLY A 103 -68.55 11.18 -14.91
C GLY A 103 -69.90 11.62 -14.34
N SER A 104 -70.35 10.88 -13.32
CA SER A 104 -71.52 11.09 -12.45
C SER A 104 -71.56 9.95 -11.41
N ALA A 105 -72.31 9.99 -10.30
CA ALA A 105 -72.68 11.08 -9.38
C ALA A 105 -73.25 10.44 -8.06
N SER A 106 -73.47 11.26 -7.01
CA SER A 106 -74.18 10.96 -5.74
C SER A 106 -73.44 10.15 -4.65
N ALA A 107 -73.79 10.21 -3.34
CA ALA A 107 -74.25 11.38 -2.53
C ALA A 107 -74.24 11.10 -0.99
N LEU A 108 -73.33 11.76 -0.26
CA LEU A 108 -73.58 12.43 1.05
C LEU A 108 -74.00 11.58 2.31
N PRO A 109 -74.04 12.16 3.56
CA PRO A 109 -73.57 11.50 4.80
C PRO A 109 -74.66 11.54 5.94
N PRO A 110 -74.43 11.70 7.29
CA PRO A 110 -73.22 11.77 8.14
C PRO A 110 -73.29 11.10 9.56
N SER A 111 -72.31 11.46 10.42
CA SER A 111 -72.29 11.41 11.91
C SER A 111 -71.59 10.20 12.55
N ARG A 112 -71.00 10.26 13.76
CA ARG A 112 -70.83 11.37 14.74
C ARG A 112 -69.62 11.12 15.68
N ASN A 113 -68.95 12.17 16.14
CA ASN A 113 -68.06 12.17 17.33
C ASN A 113 -68.93 12.16 18.62
N PRO A 114 -68.46 11.82 19.87
CA PRO A 114 -67.24 12.42 20.47
C PRO A 114 -66.47 11.68 21.61
N LEU A 115 -65.34 12.28 22.02
CA LEU A 115 -64.76 12.47 23.37
C LEU A 115 -64.88 11.38 24.47
N GLY A 116 -63.72 11.02 25.07
CA GLY A 116 -63.62 10.42 26.41
C GLY A 116 -62.28 10.72 27.12
N ARG A 117 -62.31 11.33 28.32
CA ARG A 117 -61.14 11.60 29.18
C ARG A 117 -61.16 10.72 30.43
N ARG A 118 -59.99 10.18 30.83
CA ARG A 118 -59.45 10.04 32.22
C ARG A 118 -58.08 9.32 32.13
N LEU A 119 -56.98 9.83 32.68
CA LEU A 119 -56.58 10.13 34.07
C LEU A 119 -55.95 8.93 34.81
N ALA A 120 -54.81 9.24 35.43
CA ALA A 120 -53.82 8.36 36.02
C ALA A 120 -54.27 7.49 37.21
N ALA A 121 -53.50 6.43 37.49
CA ALA A 121 -52.96 6.17 38.82
C ALA A 121 -51.65 5.38 38.76
N THR A 122 -50.73 5.68 39.67
CA THR A 122 -49.57 4.83 40.00
C THR A 122 -49.96 3.75 41.00
N LEU A 123 -49.28 2.60 41.00
CA LEU A 123 -48.99 1.86 42.22
C LEU A 123 -47.80 0.92 42.02
N SER A 124 -46.91 0.87 43.00
CA SER A 124 -45.68 0.07 42.98
C SER A 124 -45.72 -1.00 44.08
N VAL A 125 -45.58 -2.27 43.70
CA VAL A 125 -45.21 -3.35 44.62
C VAL A 125 -44.11 -4.16 43.93
N GLY A 126 -42.95 -4.28 44.57
CA GLY A 126 -41.81 -5.00 44.01
C GLY A 126 -41.64 -6.39 44.62
N CYS A 127 -41.08 -7.32 43.84
CA CYS A 127 -40.44 -8.51 44.40
C CYS A 127 -39.25 -8.95 43.53
N ARG A 128 -38.22 -9.55 44.14
CA ARG A 128 -36.96 -9.92 43.47
C ARG A 128 -37.07 -11.28 42.76
N PRO A 129 -36.45 -11.45 41.58
CA PRO A 129 -35.86 -12.73 41.18
C PRO A 129 -34.38 -12.81 41.62
N LYS A 130 -33.90 -14.04 41.84
CA LYS A 130 -32.53 -14.32 42.33
C LYS A 130 -31.53 -14.43 41.16
N ARG A 131 -30.25 -14.09 41.41
CA ARG A 131 -29.15 -14.50 40.51
C ARG A 131 -29.09 -16.03 40.46
N TYR A 132 -29.12 -16.61 39.26
CA TYR A 132 -28.70 -17.99 39.01
C TYR A 132 -27.63 -18.04 37.94
N ARG A 133 -26.70 -18.99 38.08
CA ARG A 133 -25.44 -19.08 37.33
C ARG A 133 -25.37 -20.44 36.63
N LEU A 134 -25.78 -20.49 35.36
CA LEU A 134 -25.66 -21.65 34.48
C LEU A 134 -24.74 -21.22 33.33
N ARG A 135 -23.52 -21.76 33.26
CA ARG A 135 -23.14 -23.04 32.64
C ARG A 135 -23.27 -23.00 31.11
N ARG A 136 -22.12 -23.11 30.45
CA ARG A 136 -22.00 -23.47 29.03
C ARG A 136 -21.91 -25.00 28.97
N ASP A 137 -22.77 -25.62 28.18
CA ASP A 137 -22.56 -26.93 27.56
C ASP A 137 -22.85 -26.70 26.07
N GLN A 138 -21.82 -26.70 25.22
CA GLN A 138 -21.33 -27.86 24.47
C GLN A 138 -22.33 -28.43 23.45
N PHE A 139 -22.00 -28.26 22.16
CA PHE A 139 -22.33 -29.21 21.11
C PHE A 139 -21.14 -29.35 20.16
N SER A 140 -20.90 -30.57 19.68
CA SER A 140 -19.85 -30.97 18.74
C SER A 140 -20.34 -30.97 17.28
N GLY A 141 -19.50 -31.02 16.25
CA GLY A 141 -18.03 -30.87 16.23
C GLY A 141 -17.29 -31.84 15.29
N THR A 142 -16.56 -31.28 14.31
CA THR A 142 -15.60 -32.00 13.42
C THR A 142 -14.46 -31.03 13.06
N ARG A 143 -13.37 -31.01 13.83
CA ARG A 143 -12.15 -31.83 13.68
C ARG A 143 -11.28 -31.53 12.44
N VAL A 144 -10.31 -30.64 12.62
CA VAL A 144 -8.92 -30.81 12.12
C VAL A 144 -8.01 -30.77 13.36
N ALA A 145 -6.93 -31.56 13.38
CA ALA A 145 -6.19 -31.85 14.60
C ALA A 145 -5.00 -30.90 14.86
N SER A 146 -4.61 -30.81 16.13
CA SER A 146 -3.27 -30.38 16.55
C SER A 146 -2.90 -31.16 17.81
N LEU A 147 -1.75 -31.85 17.76
CA LEU A 147 -1.28 -32.69 18.86
C LEU A 147 -0.57 -31.84 19.92
N LYS A 148 -0.90 -32.09 21.19
CA LYS A 148 0.01 -31.88 22.31
C LYS A 148 0.35 -33.25 22.90
N LEU A 149 1.61 -33.46 23.23
CA LEU A 149 2.03 -34.58 24.07
C LEU A 149 1.93 -34.16 25.54
N GLU A 150 1.45 -35.07 26.37
CA GLU A 150 1.68 -35.06 27.82
C GLU A 150 2.62 -36.22 28.17
N THR A 151 3.45 -36.04 29.18
CA THR A 151 4.07 -37.15 29.93
C THR A 151 4.05 -36.82 31.42
N ALA A 152 3.58 -37.79 32.23
CA ALA A 152 3.70 -37.79 33.69
C ALA A 152 5.17 -38.02 34.13
N GLY A 153 5.57 -37.84 35.39
CA GLY A 153 4.84 -37.38 36.58
C GLY A 153 5.13 -38.26 37.82
N ALA A 154 5.85 -37.69 38.80
CA ALA A 154 6.20 -38.26 40.13
C ALA A 154 6.96 -37.17 40.94
N SER A 155 7.14 -37.21 42.27
CA SER A 155 6.40 -37.77 43.42
C SER A 155 7.09 -37.31 44.73
N ALA A 156 6.38 -37.22 45.86
CA ALA A 156 6.88 -36.86 47.22
C ALA A 156 7.44 -35.41 47.38
N ALA A 157 7.01 -34.59 48.36
CA ALA A 157 7.29 -34.57 49.82
C ALA A 157 8.70 -33.99 50.16
N ASP A 158 8.93 -33.20 51.22
CA ASP A 158 8.07 -32.82 52.36
C ASP A 158 8.46 -31.45 52.99
N MET A 159 7.86 -31.08 54.14
CA MET A 159 8.31 -30.21 55.28
C MET A 159 9.66 -29.42 55.20
N THR A 160 9.90 -28.22 55.77
CA THR A 160 9.16 -27.29 56.69
C THR A 160 9.82 -25.88 56.76
N GLN A 161 9.14 -24.90 57.38
CA GLN A 161 9.59 -23.77 58.26
C GLN A 161 11.06 -23.25 58.17
N ALA A 162 11.31 -21.94 57.97
CA ALA A 162 11.53 -20.87 58.99
C ALA A 162 12.92 -20.91 59.71
N GLU A 163 13.54 -19.83 60.22
CA GLU A 163 13.09 -18.44 60.44
C GLU A 163 14.24 -17.38 60.27
N LYS A 164 14.17 -16.22 60.96
CA LYS A 164 14.94 -14.98 60.74
C LYS A 164 16.37 -14.97 61.34
N GLY A 165 17.15 -13.95 60.95
CA GLY A 165 18.16 -13.29 61.79
C GLY A 165 19.62 -13.68 61.50
N GLU A 166 20.63 -12.86 61.75
CA GLU A 166 20.68 -11.43 62.11
C GLU A 166 21.89 -10.77 61.40
N ALA A 167 22.22 -9.50 61.69
CA ALA A 167 23.35 -8.79 61.10
C ALA A 167 24.24 -8.17 62.17
N GLU A 168 25.56 -8.25 62.02
CA GLU A 168 26.48 -7.26 62.60
C GLU A 168 27.80 -7.10 61.81
N ASN A 169 28.75 -6.33 62.33
CA ASN A 169 29.61 -5.44 61.54
C ASN A 169 31.07 -5.44 62.06
N GLY A 170 32.07 -5.49 61.16
CA GLY A 170 33.49 -5.58 61.56
C GLY A 170 34.51 -5.19 60.48
N LYS A 171 35.56 -4.47 60.91
CA LYS A 171 36.75 -4.07 60.13
C LYS A 171 37.93 -5.05 60.43
N GLU A 172 39.12 -5.02 59.81
CA GLU A 172 39.78 -4.08 58.88
C GLU A 172 40.90 -4.79 58.07
N LYS A 173 41.40 -4.13 57.00
CA LYS A 173 42.76 -4.25 56.39
C LYS A 173 43.35 -5.64 56.06
N GLY A 174 43.51 -5.88 54.76
CA GLY A 174 44.57 -6.69 54.15
C GLY A 174 44.61 -6.37 52.65
N GLY A 175 45.78 -6.07 52.07
CA GLY A 175 45.85 -5.58 50.69
C GLY A 175 47.05 -6.10 49.92
N GLU A 176 46.80 -6.68 48.75
CA GLU A 176 47.82 -6.87 47.72
C GLU A 176 47.21 -6.88 46.30
N LYS A 177 48.05 -7.07 45.28
CA LYS A 177 47.79 -6.70 43.88
C LYS A 177 47.13 -7.84 43.10
N GLU A 178 46.20 -7.53 42.18
CA GLU A 178 46.46 -7.61 40.72
C GLU A 178 45.22 -7.38 39.82
N LYS A 179 45.51 -7.13 38.53
CA LYS A 179 44.68 -7.35 37.33
C LYS A 179 43.36 -6.58 37.21
N GLU A 180 43.47 -5.48 36.48
CA GLU A 180 42.39 -4.77 35.78
C GLU A 180 41.64 -5.70 34.81
N GLN A 181 40.60 -6.39 35.29
CA GLN A 181 39.64 -7.03 34.40
C GLN A 181 38.67 -5.97 33.86
N ARG A 182 38.77 -5.66 32.57
CA ARG A 182 37.72 -4.94 31.82
C ARG A 182 36.44 -5.77 31.84
N GLY A 183 35.59 -5.52 32.84
CA GLY A 183 34.30 -6.17 32.96
C GLY A 183 33.43 -5.88 31.74
N VAL A 184 33.24 -6.90 30.89
CA VAL A 184 32.26 -6.86 29.81
C VAL A 184 30.89 -6.70 30.45
N LYS A 185 30.33 -5.48 30.38
CA LYS A 185 28.95 -5.22 30.81
C LYS A 185 28.05 -6.15 30.02
N ARG A 186 27.44 -7.13 30.70
CA ARG A 186 26.41 -7.99 30.13
C ARG A 186 25.34 -7.10 29.48
N PRO A 187 24.78 -7.45 28.32
CA PRO A 187 23.68 -6.70 27.74
C PRO A 187 22.58 -6.53 28.79
N ILE A 188 22.25 -5.29 29.12
CA ILE A 188 21.10 -4.99 29.97
C ILE A 188 19.87 -5.26 29.10
N VAL A 189 19.37 -6.49 29.16
CA VAL A 189 18.04 -6.83 28.67
C VAL A 189 17.08 -5.83 29.33
N PRO A 190 16.30 -5.03 28.57
CA PRO A 190 15.37 -4.07 29.15
C PRO A 190 14.47 -4.79 30.13
N ALA A 191 14.40 -4.29 31.37
CA ALA A 191 13.62 -4.92 32.41
C ALA A 191 12.16 -5.05 31.95
N LEU A 192 11.65 -6.28 31.88
CA LEU A 192 10.28 -6.56 31.46
C LEU A 192 9.31 -5.78 32.36
N VAL A 193 8.59 -4.83 31.76
CA VAL A 193 7.68 -3.94 32.50
C VAL A 193 6.56 -4.81 33.09
N PRO A 194 6.40 -4.86 34.43
CA PRO A 194 5.31 -5.60 35.06
C PRO A 194 3.96 -5.12 34.53
N GLU A 195 2.99 -6.02 34.37
CA GLU A 195 1.67 -5.71 33.77
C GLU A 195 0.98 -4.51 34.46
N SER A 196 1.13 -4.38 35.79
CA SER A 196 0.63 -3.25 36.59
C SER A 196 1.23 -1.87 36.25
N LEU A 197 2.30 -1.81 35.47
CA LEU A 197 2.97 -0.58 35.03
C LEU A 197 2.92 -0.36 33.50
N GLN A 198 2.40 -1.32 32.73
CA GLN A 198 2.37 -1.23 31.26
C GLN A 198 1.45 -0.11 30.74
N GLU A 199 0.46 0.33 31.53
CA GLU A 199 -0.36 1.50 31.18
C GLU A 199 0.32 2.85 31.49
N GLN A 200 1.44 2.84 32.21
CA GLN A 200 2.11 4.07 32.70
C GLN A 200 3.31 4.48 31.84
N ILE A 201 3.80 3.60 30.95
CA ILE A 201 4.95 3.87 30.07
C ILE A 201 4.59 4.82 28.92
N GLN A 202 5.56 5.60 28.45
CA GLN A 202 5.34 6.68 27.49
C GLN A 202 4.65 6.25 26.18
N SER A 203 4.88 5.02 25.72
CA SER A 203 4.30 4.46 24.51
C SER A 203 2.81 4.15 24.62
N ASN A 204 2.25 3.96 25.82
CA ASN A 204 0.80 3.85 26.02
C ASN A 204 0.09 5.18 25.70
N PHE A 205 0.80 6.31 25.86
CA PHE A 205 0.33 7.67 25.55
C PHE A 205 0.69 8.14 24.12
N ILE A 206 1.05 7.21 23.23
CA ILE A 206 1.33 7.49 21.81
C ILE A 206 0.39 6.66 20.95
N VAL A 207 -0.50 7.32 20.20
CA VAL A 207 -1.38 6.66 19.21
C VAL A 207 -0.68 6.63 17.87
N VAL A 208 -0.56 5.44 17.27
CA VAL A 208 0.01 5.23 15.94
C VAL A 208 -1.13 5.05 14.94
N ILE A 209 -1.16 5.87 13.90
CA ILE A 209 -2.21 5.91 12.87
C ILE A 209 -1.59 5.57 11.50
N HIS A 210 -2.02 4.48 10.88
CA HIS A 210 -1.70 4.12 9.49
C HIS A 210 -2.98 4.09 8.64
N PRO A 211 -3.28 5.18 7.89
CA PRO A 211 -4.43 5.24 7.02
C PRO A 211 -4.19 4.48 5.71
N GLY A 212 -5.12 3.58 5.34
CA GLY A 212 -5.18 2.97 4.02
C GLY A 212 -6.45 3.38 3.25
N SER A 213 -6.54 3.03 1.96
CA SER A 213 -7.74 3.34 1.14
C SER A 213 -8.98 2.51 1.49
N THR A 214 -8.80 1.43 2.23
CA THR A 214 -9.87 0.45 2.52
C THR A 214 -9.87 0.04 4.00
N THR A 215 -8.73 0.21 4.70
CA THR A 215 -8.58 -0.12 6.12
C THR A 215 -7.71 0.94 6.79
N LEU A 216 -8.19 1.49 7.90
CA LEU A 216 -7.43 2.25 8.88
C LEU A 216 -6.84 1.27 9.89
N ARG A 217 -5.55 1.41 10.23
CA ARG A 217 -4.92 0.69 11.34
C ARG A 217 -4.53 1.70 12.41
N ILE A 218 -5.07 1.52 13.61
CA ILE A 218 -4.91 2.46 14.71
C ILE A 218 -4.76 1.71 16.04
N GLY A 219 -3.88 2.20 16.90
CA GLY A 219 -3.53 1.56 18.18
C GLY A 219 -2.61 2.45 18.98
N ARG A 220 -2.42 2.14 20.26
CA ARG A 220 -1.34 2.69 21.09
C ARG A 220 -0.01 2.06 20.65
N ALA A 221 1.13 2.71 20.86
CA ALA A 221 2.44 2.15 20.51
C ALA A 221 2.85 0.93 21.38
N THR A 222 2.09 0.65 22.45
CA THR A 222 2.14 -0.58 23.25
C THR A 222 1.39 -1.76 22.64
N ASP A 223 0.45 -1.54 21.71
CA ASP A 223 -0.49 -2.58 21.30
C ASP A 223 0.19 -3.61 20.38
N THR A 224 0.12 -4.89 20.76
CA THR A 224 0.72 -6.00 19.97
C THR A 224 0.15 -6.09 18.55
N LEU A 225 -1.12 -5.68 18.36
CA LEU A 225 -1.86 -5.63 17.11
C LEU A 225 -2.76 -4.37 17.11
N PRO A 226 -2.87 -3.60 16.01
CA PRO A 226 -3.77 -2.47 15.93
C PRO A 226 -5.21 -2.89 15.67
N ALA A 227 -6.16 -2.05 16.12
CA ALA A 227 -7.52 -2.07 15.62
C ALA A 227 -7.50 -1.81 14.11
N SER A 228 -8.09 -2.73 13.34
CA SER A 228 -8.20 -2.63 11.88
C SER A 228 -9.65 -2.32 11.50
N VAL A 229 -9.91 -1.07 11.15
CA VAL A 229 -11.27 -0.53 10.91
C VAL A 229 -11.45 -0.28 9.41
N PRO A 230 -12.56 -0.68 8.77
CA PRO A 230 -12.82 -0.31 7.38
C PRO A 230 -12.84 1.22 7.23
N HIS A 231 -12.10 1.78 6.26
CA HIS A 231 -11.90 3.24 6.17
C HIS A 231 -13.03 3.92 5.38
N VAL A 232 -14.25 3.76 5.88
CA VAL A 232 -15.50 4.15 5.24
C VAL A 232 -16.48 4.74 6.27
N ILE A 233 -17.28 5.70 5.80
CA ILE A 233 -18.36 6.32 6.57
C ILE A 233 -19.64 6.30 5.73
N ALA A 234 -20.76 6.04 6.40
CA ALA A 234 -22.09 6.28 5.86
C ALA A 234 -22.62 7.57 6.49
N ARG A 235 -23.04 8.57 5.70
CA ARG A 235 -23.66 9.81 6.19
C ARG A 235 -25.11 9.91 5.77
N ARG A 236 -25.99 10.24 6.72
CA ARG A 236 -27.43 10.34 6.49
C ARG A 236 -27.79 11.54 5.61
N HIS A 237 -28.82 11.39 4.79
CA HIS A 237 -29.47 12.48 4.08
C HIS A 237 -30.07 13.51 5.04
N LYS A 238 -29.99 14.79 4.67
CA LYS A 238 -30.58 15.91 5.41
C LYS A 238 -32.02 16.21 4.97
N GLN A 239 -32.39 15.79 3.77
CA GLN A 239 -33.71 15.97 3.18
C GLN A 239 -34.19 14.67 2.54
N GLN A 240 -35.51 14.47 2.46
CA GLN A 240 -36.09 13.34 1.73
C GLN A 240 -35.87 13.51 0.22
N GLY A 241 -35.76 12.40 -0.52
CA GLY A 241 -35.59 12.42 -1.97
C GLY A 241 -34.20 12.82 -2.48
N GLN A 242 -33.20 12.99 -1.60
CA GLN A 242 -31.81 13.21 -2.04
C GLN A 242 -31.27 11.94 -2.76
N PRO A 243 -30.52 12.09 -3.88
CA PRO A 243 -29.97 10.93 -4.59
C PRO A 243 -28.89 10.24 -3.75
N LEU A 244 -28.92 8.90 -3.73
CA LEU A 244 -27.94 8.08 -3.01
C LEU A 244 -26.57 8.14 -3.68
N TYR A 245 -25.62 8.84 -3.07
CA TYR A 245 -24.22 8.81 -3.46
C TYR A 245 -23.52 7.58 -2.88
N LYS A 246 -22.80 6.83 -3.71
CA LYS A 246 -22.01 5.66 -3.29
C LYS A 246 -20.65 5.75 -3.98
N ASP A 247 -19.60 5.98 -3.20
CA ASP A 247 -18.23 5.93 -3.69
C ASP A 247 -17.95 4.59 -4.39
N SER A 248 -17.17 4.62 -5.46
CA SER A 248 -16.80 3.39 -6.18
C SER A 248 -15.70 2.65 -5.42
N TRP A 249 -15.86 1.35 -5.18
CA TRP A 249 -14.82 0.51 -4.54
C TRP A 249 -14.02 -0.30 -5.57
N LEU A 250 -14.52 -1.47 -5.97
CA LEU A 250 -13.88 -2.32 -6.99
C LEU A 250 -13.97 -1.70 -8.40
N LEU A 251 -14.94 -0.81 -8.62
CA LEU A 251 -15.05 0.01 -9.83
C LEU A 251 -14.18 1.28 -9.76
N ARG A 252 -13.81 1.75 -10.95
CA ARG A 252 -12.97 2.92 -11.21
C ARG A 252 -13.17 3.39 -12.65
N GLU A 253 -12.73 4.60 -12.94
CA GLU A 253 -12.68 5.14 -14.29
C GLU A 253 -11.75 4.32 -15.22
N GLY A 254 -11.93 4.50 -16.53
CA GLY A 254 -11.10 3.90 -17.56
C GLY A 254 -11.37 2.41 -17.86
N LEU A 255 -12.29 1.75 -17.16
CA LEU A 255 -12.60 0.32 -17.34
C LEU A 255 -13.40 -0.02 -18.61
N ASN A 256 -14.16 0.96 -19.12
CA ASN A 256 -15.15 0.81 -20.19
C ASN A 256 -14.95 1.85 -21.31
N LYS A 257 -13.69 2.21 -21.63
CA LYS A 257 -13.35 2.92 -22.86
C LYS A 257 -13.37 1.94 -24.05
N PRO A 258 -13.47 2.39 -25.31
CA PRO A 258 -13.51 1.49 -26.48
C PRO A 258 -12.36 0.47 -26.49
N GLU A 259 -11.16 0.91 -26.11
CA GLU A 259 -9.92 0.13 -26.11
C GLU A 259 -9.80 -0.77 -24.87
N SER A 260 -10.58 -0.53 -23.81
CA SER A 260 -10.44 -1.24 -22.52
C SER A 260 -10.63 -2.75 -22.63
N ASN A 261 -11.53 -3.20 -23.52
CA ASN A 261 -11.77 -4.62 -23.73
C ASN A 261 -10.63 -5.28 -24.52
N GLU A 262 -10.10 -4.62 -25.55
CA GLU A 262 -8.93 -5.13 -26.28
C GLU A 262 -7.68 -5.15 -25.39
N GLN A 263 -7.41 -4.06 -24.67
CA GLN A 263 -6.28 -3.96 -23.73
C GLN A 263 -6.32 -5.10 -22.70
N ARG A 264 -7.51 -5.40 -22.16
CA ARG A 264 -7.77 -6.51 -21.22
C ARG A 264 -7.46 -7.88 -21.82
N GLN A 265 -7.93 -8.15 -23.05
CA GLN A 265 -7.66 -9.42 -23.75
C GLN A 265 -6.18 -9.56 -24.12
N ASN A 266 -5.54 -8.49 -24.62
CA ASN A 266 -4.12 -8.50 -24.97
C ASN A 266 -3.23 -8.59 -23.72
N GLY A 267 -3.64 -8.01 -22.59
CA GLY A 267 -3.01 -8.23 -21.29
C GLY A 267 -3.08 -9.69 -20.84
N LEU A 268 -4.26 -10.31 -20.93
CA LEU A 268 -4.43 -11.72 -20.57
C LEU A 268 -3.59 -12.67 -21.44
N LYS A 269 -3.48 -12.42 -22.76
CA LYS A 269 -2.56 -13.18 -23.63
C LYS A 269 -1.11 -13.15 -23.12
N MET A 270 -0.64 -12.03 -22.56
CA MET A 270 0.69 -11.92 -21.95
C MET A 270 0.80 -12.68 -20.62
N VAL A 271 -0.30 -12.76 -19.85
CA VAL A 271 -0.41 -13.60 -18.65
C VAL A 271 -0.32 -15.08 -19.03
N ASP A 272 -1.12 -15.53 -19.99
CA ASP A 272 -1.17 -16.93 -20.45
C ASP A 272 0.18 -17.36 -21.06
N GLN A 273 0.79 -16.51 -21.88
CA GLN A 273 2.15 -16.73 -22.40
C GLN A 273 3.18 -16.87 -21.27
N ALA A 274 3.04 -16.12 -20.18
CA ALA A 274 3.94 -16.19 -19.03
C ALA A 274 3.71 -17.45 -18.17
N ILE A 275 2.45 -17.84 -17.96
CA ILE A 275 2.08 -19.11 -17.29
C ILE A 275 2.67 -20.29 -18.07
N TRP A 276 2.49 -20.31 -19.39
CA TRP A 276 3.01 -21.36 -20.28
C TRP A 276 4.55 -21.36 -20.34
N SER A 277 5.20 -20.19 -20.31
CA SER A 277 6.66 -20.08 -20.44
C SER A 277 7.42 -20.62 -19.22
N LYS A 278 6.85 -20.53 -18.01
CA LYS A 278 7.40 -21.14 -16.79
C LYS A 278 6.99 -22.63 -16.71
N LYS A 279 7.97 -23.54 -16.56
CA LYS A 279 7.70 -24.96 -16.34
C LYS A 279 7.08 -25.18 -14.94
N MET A 280 6.39 -26.31 -14.78
CA MET A 280 6.05 -26.87 -13.46
C MET A 280 7.31 -27.51 -12.84
N SER A 281 7.31 -27.78 -11.53
CA SER A 281 8.47 -28.31 -10.80
C SER A 281 8.95 -29.68 -11.31
N ASN A 282 8.07 -30.47 -11.94
CA ASN A 282 8.42 -31.71 -12.63
C ASN A 282 9.06 -31.49 -14.03
N GLY A 283 9.39 -30.26 -14.40
CA GLY A 283 10.00 -29.90 -15.69
C GLY A 283 9.02 -29.87 -16.89
N THR A 284 7.75 -30.26 -16.72
CA THR A 284 6.76 -30.28 -17.81
C THR A 284 6.11 -28.89 -18.03
N ARG A 285 5.44 -28.71 -19.17
CA ARG A 285 4.59 -27.52 -19.40
C ARG A 285 3.29 -27.69 -18.63
N ARG A 286 2.82 -26.65 -17.95
CA ARG A 286 1.45 -26.61 -17.38
C ARG A 286 0.45 -26.76 -18.52
N ILE A 287 -0.45 -27.74 -18.42
CA ILE A 287 -1.55 -27.93 -19.37
C ILE A 287 -2.65 -26.91 -19.02
N PRO A 288 -3.02 -25.99 -19.92
CA PRO A 288 -4.10 -25.04 -19.67
C PRO A 288 -5.47 -25.73 -19.71
N VAL A 289 -6.42 -25.23 -18.93
CA VAL A 289 -7.81 -25.75 -18.92
C VAL A 289 -8.80 -24.75 -19.52
N SER A 290 -9.80 -25.25 -20.23
CA SER A 290 -10.77 -24.39 -20.93
C SER A 290 -11.82 -23.83 -19.95
N PRO A 291 -12.03 -22.50 -19.89
CA PRO A 291 -13.13 -21.90 -19.13
C PRO A 291 -14.51 -22.37 -19.59
N GLU A 292 -14.64 -22.93 -20.81
CA GLU A 292 -15.90 -23.46 -21.32
C GLU A 292 -16.23 -24.84 -20.73
N GLN A 293 -15.20 -25.62 -20.40
CA GLN A 293 -15.34 -26.89 -19.67
C GLN A 293 -15.82 -26.63 -18.23
N ALA A 294 -15.26 -25.61 -17.57
CA ALA A 294 -15.75 -25.11 -16.27
C ALA A 294 -17.21 -24.62 -16.38
N ARG A 295 -17.50 -23.74 -17.36
CA ARG A 295 -18.81 -23.13 -17.60
C ARG A 295 -19.93 -24.16 -17.82
N SER A 296 -19.62 -25.26 -18.50
CA SER A 296 -20.59 -26.32 -18.81
C SER A 296 -21.11 -27.01 -17.55
N TYR A 297 -20.24 -27.20 -16.54
CA TYR A 297 -20.60 -27.66 -15.21
C TYR A 297 -21.23 -26.54 -14.37
N ASN A 298 -20.55 -25.39 -14.26
CA ASN A 298 -20.94 -24.28 -13.37
C ASN A 298 -22.34 -23.71 -13.64
N LYS A 299 -22.82 -23.73 -14.89
CA LYS A 299 -24.18 -23.30 -15.23
C LYS A 299 -25.28 -24.27 -14.74
N GLN A 300 -24.95 -25.54 -14.52
CA GLN A 300 -25.88 -26.55 -14.01
C GLN A 300 -26.04 -26.44 -12.50
N MET A 301 -24.99 -26.06 -11.79
CA MET A 301 -24.98 -25.90 -10.32
C MET A 301 -26.05 -24.93 -9.82
N ARG A 302 -26.57 -25.22 -8.63
CA ARG A 302 -27.53 -24.40 -7.86
C ARG A 302 -27.02 -24.33 -6.42
N PRO A 303 -27.30 -23.24 -5.69
CA PRO A 303 -26.91 -23.19 -4.28
C PRO A 303 -27.74 -24.16 -3.44
N ALA A 304 -27.10 -24.82 -2.49
CA ALA A 304 -27.79 -25.43 -1.36
C ALA A 304 -28.11 -24.35 -0.31
N ILE A 305 -29.25 -24.47 0.37
CA ILE A 305 -29.55 -23.64 1.55
C ILE A 305 -28.95 -24.34 2.77
N LEU A 306 -28.05 -23.67 3.48
CA LEU A 306 -27.50 -24.14 4.76
C LEU A 306 -28.41 -23.76 5.92
N ASP A 307 -28.86 -22.50 5.94
CA ASP A 307 -29.69 -21.91 6.98
C ASP A 307 -30.79 -21.07 6.34
N HIS A 308 -32.01 -21.10 6.89
CA HIS A 308 -33.11 -20.26 6.41
C HIS A 308 -32.86 -18.75 6.57
N CYS A 309 -31.95 -18.35 7.45
CA CYS A 309 -31.44 -16.98 7.58
C CYS A 309 -29.92 -17.01 7.58
N SER A 310 -29.26 -16.07 6.91
CA SER A 310 -27.80 -16.00 6.80
C SER A 310 -27.06 -15.86 8.14
N GLY A 311 -27.73 -15.33 9.16
CA GLY A 311 -27.19 -14.91 10.46
C GLY A 311 -26.80 -13.42 10.49
N ASN A 312 -26.50 -12.84 9.32
CA ASN A 312 -26.13 -11.44 9.16
C ASN A 312 -27.37 -10.55 9.02
N LYS A 313 -27.25 -9.28 9.43
CA LYS A 313 -28.33 -8.29 9.43
C LYS A 313 -27.80 -6.93 8.98
N TRP A 314 -28.66 -6.07 8.45
CA TRP A 314 -28.31 -4.67 8.22
C TRP A 314 -28.12 -3.94 9.56
N THR A 315 -27.29 -2.91 9.54
CA THR A 315 -27.11 -1.99 10.67
C THR A 315 -28.42 -1.27 10.99
N ASN A 316 -28.82 -1.26 12.26
CA ASN A 316 -30.11 -0.68 12.68
C ASN A 316 -30.11 0.85 12.61
N THR A 317 -30.62 1.40 11.51
CA THR A 317 -30.75 2.84 11.24
C THR A 317 -32.02 3.48 11.84
N SER A 318 -32.86 2.73 12.56
CA SER A 318 -34.17 3.20 13.07
C SER A 318 -34.10 4.38 14.06
N HIS A 319 -32.94 4.59 14.68
CA HIS A 319 -32.67 5.73 15.57
C HIS A 319 -32.11 6.96 14.81
N HIS A 320 -32.12 6.92 13.48
CA HIS A 320 -31.72 7.99 12.56
C HIS A 320 -30.31 8.58 12.80
N PRO A 321 -29.26 7.76 13.02
CA PRO A 321 -27.92 8.29 13.28
C PRO A 321 -27.42 9.15 12.13
N GLU A 322 -26.79 10.30 12.44
CA GLU A 322 -26.26 11.20 11.40
C GLU A 322 -25.18 10.55 10.53
N PHE A 323 -24.42 9.62 11.14
CA PHE A 323 -23.42 8.83 10.47
C PHE A 323 -23.21 7.45 11.13
N LEU A 324 -22.63 6.53 10.38
CA LEU A 324 -22.15 5.22 10.82
C LEU A 324 -20.73 5.00 10.27
N VAL A 325 -19.89 4.24 10.97
CA VAL A 325 -18.44 4.14 10.68
C VAL A 325 -18.01 2.68 10.52
N GLY A 326 -17.08 2.42 9.60
CA GLY A 326 -16.42 1.13 9.47
C GLY A 326 -17.38 0.00 9.08
N GLU A 327 -17.37 -1.09 9.84
CA GLU A 327 -18.23 -2.25 9.58
C GLU A 327 -19.72 -1.86 9.59
N GLU A 328 -20.13 -0.96 10.50
CA GLU A 328 -21.50 -0.45 10.55
C GLU A 328 -21.89 0.37 9.30
N ALA A 329 -20.93 1.01 8.63
CA ALA A 329 -21.18 1.68 7.35
C ALA A 329 -21.26 0.67 6.18
N LEU A 330 -20.47 -0.42 6.24
CA LEU A 330 -20.55 -1.51 5.26
C LEU A 330 -21.89 -2.24 5.32
N TYR A 331 -22.48 -2.40 6.50
CA TYR A 331 -23.78 -3.07 6.69
C TYR A 331 -25.00 -2.13 6.70
N VAL A 332 -24.87 -0.87 6.27
CA VAL A 332 -26.05 -0.05 5.92
C VAL A 332 -26.78 -0.64 4.71
N ASN A 333 -28.09 -0.84 4.82
CA ASN A 333 -28.94 -1.34 3.75
C ASN A 333 -28.80 -0.45 2.49
N PRO A 334 -28.60 -1.02 1.28
CA PRO A 334 -28.47 -0.24 0.04
C PRO A 334 -29.64 0.70 -0.30
N LEU A 335 -30.81 0.53 0.33
CA LEU A 335 -32.02 1.34 0.17
C LEU A 335 -32.16 2.48 1.19
N ASP A 336 -31.43 2.43 2.30
CA ASP A 336 -31.52 3.46 3.36
C ASP A 336 -30.97 4.80 2.86
N CYS A 337 -31.47 5.90 3.46
CA CYS A 337 -31.12 7.29 3.14
C CYS A 337 -29.71 7.72 3.60
N TYR A 338 -28.67 6.97 3.20
CA TYR A 338 -27.27 7.25 3.50
C TYR A 338 -26.41 7.27 2.24
N ASN A 339 -25.55 8.28 2.16
CA ASN A 339 -24.43 8.31 1.23
C ASN A 339 -23.25 7.54 1.82
N ILE A 340 -22.50 6.82 0.99
CA ILE A 340 -21.31 6.06 1.41
C ILE A 340 -20.08 6.74 0.81
N HIS A 341 -19.13 7.15 1.66
CA HIS A 341 -17.87 7.78 1.27
C HIS A 341 -16.66 6.98 1.78
N TRP A 342 -15.62 6.88 0.95
CA TRP A 342 -14.32 6.31 1.31
C TRP A 342 -13.28 7.44 1.26
N PRO A 343 -12.91 8.05 2.41
CA PRO A 343 -12.14 9.30 2.40
C PRO A 343 -10.72 9.22 1.82
N ILE A 344 -10.19 8.01 1.64
CA ILE A 344 -8.92 7.77 0.92
C ILE A 344 -9.16 6.79 -0.22
N ARG A 345 -8.74 7.14 -1.43
CA ARG A 345 -8.69 6.21 -2.59
C ARG A 345 -7.34 6.22 -3.26
N ARG A 346 -6.89 5.04 -3.71
CA ARG A 346 -5.59 4.84 -4.39
C ARG A 346 -4.40 5.51 -3.66
N GLY A 347 -4.42 5.49 -2.33
CA GLY A 347 -3.39 6.07 -1.46
C GLY A 347 -3.43 7.58 -1.24
N GLN A 348 -4.45 8.30 -1.72
CA GLN A 348 -4.59 9.76 -1.57
C GLN A 348 -6.00 10.12 -1.06
N LEU A 349 -6.18 11.35 -0.56
CA LEU A 349 -7.50 11.87 -0.19
C LEU A 349 -8.46 11.78 -1.39
N ASN A 350 -9.69 11.31 -1.17
CA ASN A 350 -10.67 11.06 -2.23
C ASN A 350 -11.40 12.35 -2.64
N ILE A 351 -10.68 13.26 -3.29
CA ILE A 351 -11.23 14.51 -3.81
C ILE A 351 -11.97 14.25 -5.12
N HIS A 352 -13.27 14.60 -5.18
CA HIS A 352 -14.12 14.39 -6.36
C HIS A 352 -15.31 15.37 -6.42
N PRO A 353 -15.98 15.53 -7.59
CA PRO A 353 -17.23 16.28 -7.67
C PRO A 353 -18.37 15.59 -6.90
N GLY A 354 -19.25 16.37 -6.27
CA GLY A 354 -20.43 15.88 -5.55
C GLY A 354 -20.31 15.89 -4.02
N PRO A 355 -21.25 15.25 -3.29
CA PRO A 355 -21.23 15.20 -1.82
C PRO A 355 -20.04 14.39 -1.32
N GLY A 356 -19.46 14.77 -0.17
CA GLY A 356 -18.29 14.11 0.43
C GLY A 356 -16.94 14.50 -0.19
N GLY A 357 -16.88 14.76 -1.50
CA GLY A 357 -15.63 14.89 -2.26
C GLY A 357 -14.88 16.22 -2.18
N SER A 358 -15.33 17.20 -1.39
CA SER A 358 -14.53 18.41 -1.13
C SER A 358 -13.48 18.14 -0.04
N LEU A 359 -12.32 18.82 -0.10
CA LEU A 359 -11.23 18.63 0.88
C LEU A 359 -11.72 18.78 2.33
N THR A 360 -12.57 19.76 2.60
CA THR A 360 -13.17 19.99 3.92
C THR A 360 -14.13 18.87 4.37
N ALA A 361 -14.87 18.26 3.44
CA ALA A 361 -15.75 17.14 3.75
C ALA A 361 -14.95 15.85 3.95
N VAL A 362 -13.95 15.57 3.11
CA VAL A 362 -13.02 14.44 3.28
C VAL A 362 -12.30 14.50 4.63
N LEU A 363 -11.82 15.68 5.03
CA LEU A 363 -11.18 15.87 6.35
C LEU A 363 -12.18 15.69 7.50
N ALA A 364 -13.41 16.18 7.40
CA ALA A 364 -14.44 15.96 8.41
C ALA A 364 -14.89 14.48 8.51
N ASP A 365 -14.85 13.74 7.40
CA ASP A 365 -15.14 12.30 7.37
C ASP A 365 -13.98 11.50 8.01
N ILE A 366 -12.73 11.91 7.78
CA ILE A 366 -11.54 11.37 8.45
C ILE A 366 -11.59 11.66 9.97
N GLU A 367 -11.83 12.92 10.37
CA GLU A 367 -11.94 13.36 11.77
C GLU A 367 -12.97 12.51 12.53
N VAL A 368 -14.13 12.23 11.91
CA VAL A 368 -15.19 11.38 12.48
C VAL A 368 -14.78 9.90 12.57
N ILE A 369 -14.23 9.31 11.50
CA ILE A 369 -13.83 7.88 11.52
C ILE A 369 -12.74 7.63 12.57
N TRP A 370 -11.73 8.51 12.62
CA TRP A 370 -10.59 8.33 13.53
C TRP A 370 -11.00 8.56 14.98
N SER A 371 -11.82 9.58 15.25
CA SER A 371 -12.40 9.82 16.58
C SER A 371 -13.25 8.63 17.05
N HIS A 372 -14.14 8.12 16.20
CA HIS A 372 -14.94 6.92 16.49
C HIS A 372 -14.04 5.71 16.80
N ALA A 373 -12.98 5.50 16.02
CA ALA A 373 -12.07 4.37 16.23
C ALA A 373 -11.29 4.47 17.56
N ILE A 374 -10.80 5.66 17.90
CA ILE A 374 -10.13 5.96 19.18
C ILE A 374 -11.07 5.67 20.36
N GLN A 375 -12.32 6.15 20.30
CA GLN A 375 -13.29 5.94 21.38
C GLN A 375 -13.76 4.48 21.52
N LYS A 376 -13.97 3.78 20.40
CA LYS A 376 -14.63 2.47 20.37
C LYS A 376 -13.68 1.28 20.49
N TYR A 377 -12.44 1.41 20.02
CA TYR A 377 -11.47 0.31 20.00
C TYR A 377 -10.25 0.54 20.91
N LEU A 378 -9.89 1.79 21.23
CA LEU A 378 -8.80 2.10 22.17
C LEU A 378 -9.32 2.57 23.55
N GLU A 379 -10.64 2.77 23.66
CA GLU A 379 -11.37 3.23 24.85
C GLU A 379 -10.91 4.60 25.40
N ILE A 380 -10.31 5.43 24.53
CA ILE A 380 -9.81 6.77 24.90
C ILE A 380 -10.91 7.83 24.67
N PRO A 381 -11.33 8.60 25.68
CA PRO A 381 -12.24 9.73 25.48
C PRO A 381 -11.56 10.88 24.75
N LEU A 382 -12.21 11.49 23.75
CA LEU A 382 -11.61 12.56 22.92
C LEU A 382 -11.09 13.75 23.73
N LYS A 383 -11.79 14.11 24.81
CA LYS A 383 -11.41 15.16 25.78
C LYS A 383 -10.02 14.96 26.42
N ASP A 384 -9.50 13.73 26.37
CA ASP A 384 -8.26 13.32 27.02
C ASP A 384 -7.10 13.14 26.01
N LEU A 385 -7.34 13.35 24.70
CA LEU A 385 -6.30 13.34 23.65
C LEU A 385 -5.19 14.37 23.85
N LYS A 386 -5.47 15.42 24.63
CA LYS A 386 -4.48 16.38 25.17
C LYS A 386 -3.35 15.75 25.99
N TYR A 387 -3.53 14.51 26.49
CA TYR A 387 -2.48 13.73 27.17
C TYR A 387 -1.73 12.79 26.21
N TYR A 388 -2.24 12.60 24.99
CA TYR A 388 -1.68 11.71 23.99
C TYR A 388 -0.87 12.49 22.95
N ARG A 389 0.07 11.79 22.33
CA ARG A 389 0.77 12.20 21.11
C ARG A 389 0.41 11.26 19.95
N CYS A 390 0.62 11.70 18.71
CA CYS A 390 0.25 10.93 17.51
C CYS A 390 1.46 10.62 16.61
N ILE A 391 1.59 9.40 16.11
CA ILE A 391 2.48 9.07 14.99
C ILE A 391 1.62 8.79 13.76
N LEU A 392 1.70 9.66 12.76
CA LEU A 392 0.96 9.55 11.50
C LEU A 392 1.87 8.97 10.40
N LEU A 393 1.50 7.81 9.88
CA LEU A 393 2.11 7.27 8.66
C LEU A 393 1.50 7.92 7.42
N ILE A 394 2.35 8.32 6.48
CA ILE A 394 1.98 8.94 5.20
C ILE A 394 2.56 8.18 4.00
N PRO A 395 1.99 8.32 2.79
CA PRO A 395 2.54 7.70 1.59
C PRO A 395 3.97 8.17 1.23
N ASP A 396 4.72 7.33 0.53
CA ASP A 396 6.09 7.64 0.12
C ASP A 396 6.16 8.81 -0.88
N ILE A 397 5.12 8.95 -1.71
CA ILE A 397 4.84 10.11 -2.55
C ILE A 397 3.59 10.78 -1.97
N TYR A 398 3.80 11.65 -0.98
CA TYR A 398 2.74 12.38 -0.30
C TYR A 398 2.39 13.70 -1.01
N ASN A 399 1.15 14.17 -0.83
CA ASN A 399 0.76 15.53 -1.17
C ASN A 399 0.98 16.43 0.05
N LYS A 400 1.79 17.49 -0.10
CA LYS A 400 2.15 18.43 0.97
C LYS A 400 0.93 19.11 1.62
N GLN A 401 -0.02 19.59 0.82
CA GLN A 401 -1.26 20.20 1.30
C GLN A 401 -2.12 19.19 2.08
N HIS A 402 -2.26 17.96 1.58
CA HIS A 402 -3.03 16.92 2.28
C HIS A 402 -2.41 16.57 3.64
N VAL A 403 -1.08 16.46 3.73
CA VAL A 403 -0.39 16.20 5.00
C VAL A 403 -0.47 17.40 5.94
N LYS A 404 -0.35 18.64 5.43
CA LYS A 404 -0.60 19.88 6.19
C LYS A 404 -1.97 19.85 6.87
N GLU A 405 -3.04 19.54 6.14
CA GLU A 405 -4.38 19.50 6.72
C GLU A 405 -4.61 18.35 7.70
N LEU A 406 -3.96 17.18 7.51
CA LEU A 406 -4.04 16.08 8.47
C LEU A 406 -3.31 16.40 9.78
N VAL A 407 -2.15 17.06 9.72
CA VAL A 407 -1.42 17.59 10.89
C VAL A 407 -2.27 18.64 11.61
N ASN A 408 -2.85 19.55 10.85
CA ASN A 408 -3.76 20.60 11.33
C ASN A 408 -4.98 20.01 12.06
N MET A 409 -5.64 19.01 11.47
CA MET A 409 -6.76 18.28 12.05
C MET A 409 -6.38 17.57 13.37
N ILE A 410 -5.27 16.82 13.39
CA ILE A 410 -4.81 16.09 14.59
C ILE A 410 -4.54 17.04 15.76
N LEU A 411 -3.81 18.15 15.53
CA LEU A 411 -3.40 19.06 16.59
C LEU A 411 -4.49 20.08 16.97
N MET A 412 -5.18 20.68 16.00
CA MET A 412 -6.12 21.80 16.25
C MET A 412 -7.57 21.35 16.44
N LYS A 413 -7.98 20.18 15.90
CA LYS A 413 -9.38 19.70 15.93
C LYS A 413 -9.56 18.54 16.89
N MET A 414 -8.77 17.47 16.73
CA MET A 414 -8.80 16.30 17.62
C MET A 414 -8.12 16.58 18.97
N GLY A 415 -7.23 17.58 19.04
CA GLY A 415 -6.64 18.06 20.29
C GLY A 415 -5.48 17.23 20.82
N PHE A 416 -4.77 16.48 19.98
CA PHE A 416 -3.52 15.82 20.37
C PHE A 416 -2.45 16.85 20.77
N SER A 417 -1.64 16.52 21.78
CA SER A 417 -0.60 17.43 22.31
C SER A 417 0.55 17.68 21.32
N GLY A 418 0.92 16.67 20.54
CA GLY A 418 1.99 16.72 19.55
C GLY A 418 1.96 15.54 18.58
N ILE A 419 2.65 15.68 17.46
CA ILE A 419 2.65 14.72 16.35
C ILE A 419 4.04 14.49 15.76
N VAL A 420 4.32 13.25 15.34
CA VAL A 420 5.39 12.90 14.39
C VAL A 420 4.75 12.39 13.11
N VAL A 421 5.29 12.78 11.96
CA VAL A 421 4.85 12.33 10.64
C VAL A 421 5.98 11.52 10.02
N HIS A 422 5.70 10.33 9.47
CA HIS A 422 6.72 9.50 8.84
C HIS A 422 6.22 8.73 7.61
N GLN A 423 7.11 8.53 6.64
CA GLN A 423 6.82 7.77 5.42
C GLN A 423 6.63 6.28 5.70
N GLU A 424 5.58 5.68 5.12
CA GLU A 424 5.19 4.29 5.39
C GLU A 424 6.23 3.24 4.98
N SER A 425 7.04 3.48 3.93
CA SER A 425 8.16 2.60 3.56
C SER A 425 9.24 2.52 4.63
N VAL A 426 9.59 3.65 5.26
CA VAL A 426 10.58 3.67 6.33
C VAL A 426 10.00 3.03 7.60
N CYS A 427 8.71 3.22 7.87
CA CYS A 427 8.05 2.45 8.92
C CYS A 427 8.06 0.94 8.59
N ALA A 428 7.94 0.53 7.33
CA ALA A 428 8.12 -0.88 6.95
C ALA A 428 9.56 -1.39 7.22
N THR A 429 10.60 -0.56 7.06
CA THR A 429 11.98 -0.91 7.50
C THR A 429 12.08 -1.07 9.03
N PHE A 430 11.51 -0.15 9.82
CA PHE A 430 11.53 -0.28 11.29
C PHE A 430 10.73 -1.48 11.80
N GLY A 431 9.57 -1.77 11.21
CA GLY A 431 8.71 -2.88 11.62
C GLY A 431 9.25 -4.26 11.24
N SER A 432 10.03 -4.35 10.16
CA SER A 432 10.73 -5.59 9.77
C SER A 432 12.06 -5.74 10.51
N GLY A 433 12.81 -4.65 10.70
CA GLY A 433 14.18 -4.63 11.21
C GLY A 433 15.26 -4.68 10.10
N LEU A 434 14.92 -4.31 8.86
CA LEU A 434 15.84 -4.28 7.72
C LEU A 434 16.26 -2.83 7.44
N SER A 435 17.51 -2.44 7.68
CA SER A 435 17.93 -1.04 7.52
C SER A 435 18.07 -0.60 6.05
N SER A 436 18.47 -1.53 5.17
CA SER A 436 18.67 -1.30 3.73
C SER A 436 17.90 -2.34 2.92
N THR A 437 16.81 -1.96 2.25
CA THR A 437 15.96 -2.89 1.48
C THR A 437 15.05 -2.17 0.47
N CYS A 438 14.68 -2.86 -0.61
CA CYS A 438 13.67 -2.38 -1.56
C CYS A 438 12.26 -2.69 -1.01
N ILE A 439 11.50 -1.65 -0.67
CA ILE A 439 10.15 -1.77 -0.14
C ILE A 439 9.13 -1.88 -1.28
N VAL A 440 8.21 -2.82 -1.15
CA VAL A 440 7.09 -3.06 -2.07
C VAL A 440 5.79 -3.19 -1.27
N ASP A 441 5.05 -2.09 -1.04
CA ASP A 441 3.74 -2.15 -0.38
C ASP A 441 2.62 -2.33 -1.39
N VAL A 442 2.06 -3.54 -1.47
CA VAL A 442 0.91 -3.85 -2.32
C VAL A 442 -0.37 -3.68 -1.50
N GLY A 443 -1.04 -2.54 -1.66
CA GLY A 443 -2.32 -2.24 -1.01
C GLY A 443 -3.54 -2.76 -1.77
N ASP A 444 -4.73 -2.36 -1.32
CA ASP A 444 -6.00 -2.68 -2.01
C ASP A 444 -6.16 -1.89 -3.32
N GLN A 445 -5.75 -0.61 -3.35
CA GLN A 445 -6.00 0.29 -4.48
C GLN A 445 -4.73 0.93 -5.07
N LYS A 446 -3.57 0.78 -4.41
CA LYS A 446 -2.27 1.30 -4.84
C LYS A 446 -1.16 0.30 -4.55
N THR A 447 -0.03 0.45 -5.24
CA THR A 447 1.21 -0.25 -4.91
C THR A 447 2.36 0.75 -4.84
N SER A 448 3.01 0.89 -3.68
CA SER A 448 4.24 1.68 -3.53
C SER A 448 5.47 0.84 -3.82
N VAL A 449 6.48 1.42 -4.46
CA VAL A 449 7.83 0.84 -4.60
C VAL A 449 8.86 1.93 -4.34
N CYS A 450 9.82 1.70 -3.43
CA CYS A 450 11.00 2.56 -3.28
C CYS A 450 12.14 1.83 -2.54
N CYS A 451 13.37 2.27 -2.76
CA CYS A 451 14.53 1.82 -1.99
C CYS A 451 14.66 2.65 -0.71
N VAL A 452 14.79 1.98 0.44
CA VAL A 452 15.05 2.63 1.74
C VAL A 452 16.42 2.20 2.25
N GLU A 453 17.23 3.18 2.65
CA GLU A 453 18.59 3.00 3.13
C GLU A 453 18.77 3.79 4.43
N ASP A 454 18.98 3.05 5.52
CA ASP A 454 19.35 3.55 6.86
C ASP A 454 18.42 4.67 7.38
N GLY A 455 17.11 4.47 7.16
CA GLY A 455 16.04 5.39 7.55
C GLY A 455 15.56 6.33 6.43
N VAL A 456 16.25 6.39 5.28
CA VAL A 456 15.95 7.34 4.20
C VAL A 456 15.33 6.64 2.99
N SER A 457 14.11 7.03 2.62
CA SER A 457 13.48 6.64 1.35
C SER A 457 14.06 7.47 0.20
N HIS A 458 14.82 6.85 -0.71
CA HIS A 458 15.52 7.56 -1.79
C HIS A 458 14.54 8.15 -2.82
N ARG A 459 14.40 9.49 -2.87
CA ARG A 459 13.39 10.19 -3.70
C ARG A 459 13.31 9.69 -5.15
N ASN A 460 14.46 9.50 -5.81
CA ASN A 460 14.55 9.09 -7.22
C ASN A 460 14.01 7.68 -7.49
N THR A 461 13.94 6.82 -6.47
CA THR A 461 13.50 5.41 -6.58
C THR A 461 11.99 5.25 -6.40
N ARG A 462 11.28 6.31 -5.98
CA ARG A 462 9.87 6.24 -5.59
C ARG A 462 8.95 6.13 -6.80
N LEU A 463 8.26 5.00 -6.91
CA LEU A 463 7.11 4.80 -7.79
C LEU A 463 5.85 4.52 -6.97
N CYS A 464 4.72 5.12 -7.37
CA CYS A 464 3.39 4.70 -6.91
C CYS A 464 2.57 4.26 -8.13
N LEU A 465 2.16 2.99 -8.13
CA LEU A 465 1.35 2.37 -9.18
C LEU A 465 -0.12 2.42 -8.74
N ALA A 466 -0.99 2.91 -9.61
CA ALA A 466 -2.40 3.13 -9.29
C ALA A 466 -3.25 1.84 -9.40
N TYR A 467 -2.75 0.70 -8.91
CA TYR A 467 -3.50 -0.55 -8.84
C TYR A 467 -3.11 -1.40 -7.61
N GLY A 468 -3.98 -2.33 -7.22
CA GLY A 468 -3.77 -3.22 -6.08
C GLY A 468 -4.75 -4.39 -6.00
N GLY A 469 -4.96 -4.92 -4.79
CA GLY A 469 -5.83 -6.07 -4.51
C GLY A 469 -7.25 -5.99 -5.08
N SER A 470 -7.88 -4.82 -5.06
CA SER A 470 -9.22 -4.56 -5.61
C SER A 470 -9.30 -4.76 -7.13
N ASP A 471 -8.25 -4.39 -7.86
CA ASP A 471 -8.14 -4.62 -9.31
C ASP A 471 -7.97 -6.12 -9.61
N VAL A 472 -7.32 -6.87 -8.71
CA VAL A 472 -7.26 -8.35 -8.77
C VAL A 472 -8.61 -8.97 -8.45
N SER A 473 -9.33 -8.54 -7.40
CA SER A 473 -10.70 -9.01 -7.09
C SER A 473 -11.64 -8.84 -8.29
N ARG A 474 -11.60 -7.67 -8.94
CA ARG A 474 -12.36 -7.37 -10.16
C ARG A 474 -11.90 -8.21 -11.36
N CYS A 475 -10.60 -8.41 -11.53
CA CYS A 475 -10.06 -9.27 -12.60
C CYS A 475 -10.51 -10.72 -12.41
N PHE A 476 -10.44 -11.23 -11.18
CA PHE A 476 -10.88 -12.57 -10.82
C PHE A 476 -12.37 -12.75 -11.05
N TYR A 477 -13.21 -11.78 -10.66
CA TYR A 477 -14.65 -11.79 -10.98
C TYR A 477 -14.92 -11.93 -12.47
N TRP A 478 -14.28 -11.11 -13.31
CA TRP A 478 -14.42 -11.18 -14.78
C TRP A 478 -13.99 -12.55 -15.36
N LEU A 479 -12.94 -13.16 -14.81
CA LEU A 479 -12.52 -14.50 -15.20
C LEU A 479 -13.52 -15.58 -14.72
N MET A 480 -13.99 -15.51 -13.48
CA MET A 480 -15.02 -16.41 -12.95
C MET A 480 -16.33 -16.31 -13.76
N GLN A 481 -16.75 -15.12 -14.18
CA GLN A 481 -17.90 -14.95 -15.09
C GLN A 481 -17.70 -15.71 -16.41
N ARG A 482 -16.48 -15.69 -16.98
CA ARG A 482 -16.14 -16.49 -18.17
C ARG A 482 -16.15 -17.99 -17.90
N ALA A 483 -15.72 -18.43 -16.71
CA ALA A 483 -15.89 -19.79 -16.20
C ALA A 483 -17.35 -20.13 -15.80
N GLY A 484 -18.30 -19.20 -15.93
CA GLY A 484 -19.73 -19.44 -15.65
C GLY A 484 -20.14 -19.37 -14.18
N PHE A 485 -19.49 -18.50 -13.39
CA PHE A 485 -19.77 -18.23 -11.97
C PHE A 485 -21.28 -18.34 -11.60
N PRO A 486 -21.65 -19.13 -10.59
CA PRO A 486 -23.05 -19.54 -10.40
C PRO A 486 -23.93 -18.49 -9.70
N TYR A 487 -23.34 -17.49 -9.02
CA TYR A 487 -24.02 -16.32 -8.46
C TYR A 487 -24.02 -15.20 -9.52
N ARG A 488 -25.15 -15.01 -10.21
CA ARG A 488 -25.23 -14.32 -11.52
C ARG A 488 -25.64 -12.85 -11.39
N GLU A 489 -26.33 -12.55 -10.30
CA GLU A 489 -26.86 -11.26 -9.88
C GLU A 489 -25.81 -10.37 -9.15
N CYS A 490 -24.58 -10.87 -9.00
CA CYS A 490 -23.42 -10.22 -8.38
C CYS A 490 -23.03 -8.91 -9.08
N GLN A 491 -22.94 -7.81 -8.32
CA GLN A 491 -22.72 -6.46 -8.83
C GLN A 491 -21.52 -5.77 -8.17
N LEU A 492 -20.58 -5.28 -8.99
CA LEU A 492 -19.40 -4.51 -8.53
C LEU A 492 -19.73 -3.12 -7.91
N THR A 493 -21.01 -2.77 -7.84
CA THR A 493 -21.57 -1.58 -7.15
C THR A 493 -22.17 -1.91 -5.78
N ASN A 494 -22.39 -3.18 -5.46
CA ASN A 494 -22.96 -3.64 -4.20
C ASN A 494 -21.85 -3.92 -3.17
N LYS A 495 -22.02 -3.43 -1.94
CA LYS A 495 -21.02 -3.54 -0.87
C LYS A 495 -20.81 -4.98 -0.41
N MET A 496 -21.89 -5.77 -0.33
CA MET A 496 -21.84 -7.17 0.08
C MET A 496 -21.14 -8.02 -0.99
N ASP A 497 -21.48 -7.82 -2.26
CA ASP A 497 -20.84 -8.49 -3.38
C ASP A 497 -19.35 -8.11 -3.48
N CYS A 498 -18.98 -6.85 -3.20
CA CYS A 498 -17.56 -6.45 -3.14
C CYS A 498 -16.80 -7.21 -2.04
N LEU A 499 -17.39 -7.40 -0.85
CA LEU A 499 -16.80 -8.20 0.23
C LEU A 499 -16.67 -9.67 -0.16
N LEU A 500 -17.70 -10.25 -0.80
CA LEU A 500 -17.64 -11.60 -1.34
C LEU A 500 -16.50 -11.75 -2.37
N LEU A 501 -16.36 -10.82 -3.31
CA LEU A 501 -15.31 -10.88 -4.34
C LEU A 501 -13.89 -10.67 -3.78
N GLN A 502 -13.73 -9.92 -2.68
CA GLN A 502 -12.47 -9.86 -1.91
C GLN A 502 -12.16 -11.24 -1.30
N HIS A 503 -13.14 -11.83 -0.61
CA HIS A 503 -13.02 -13.12 0.06
C HIS A 503 -12.69 -14.26 -0.93
N LEU A 504 -13.42 -14.38 -2.05
CA LEU A 504 -13.17 -15.40 -3.07
C LEU A 504 -11.76 -15.30 -3.67
N LYS A 505 -11.26 -14.07 -3.88
CA LYS A 505 -9.85 -13.84 -4.28
C LYS A 505 -8.89 -14.31 -3.18
N GLU A 506 -9.10 -13.90 -1.93
CA GLU A 506 -8.25 -14.29 -0.80
C GLU A 506 -8.24 -15.80 -0.51
N THR A 507 -9.34 -16.52 -0.81
CA THR A 507 -9.44 -17.97 -0.60
C THR A 507 -8.88 -18.79 -1.77
N PHE A 508 -9.08 -18.37 -3.03
CA PHE A 508 -8.77 -19.21 -4.19
C PHE A 508 -7.56 -18.78 -5.02
N CYS A 509 -7.12 -17.52 -4.95
CA CYS A 509 -6.03 -17.05 -5.81
C CYS A 509 -4.63 -17.47 -5.33
N HIS A 510 -3.77 -17.88 -6.27
CA HIS A 510 -2.39 -18.30 -6.00
C HIS A 510 -1.41 -17.80 -7.08
N LEU A 511 -0.13 -17.80 -6.75
CA LEU A 511 0.99 -17.61 -7.69
C LEU A 511 1.82 -18.90 -7.87
N ASP A 512 1.26 -20.03 -7.42
CA ASP A 512 1.81 -21.37 -7.61
C ASP A 512 1.56 -21.88 -9.06
N GLN A 513 2.59 -22.47 -9.68
CA GLN A 513 2.51 -23.07 -11.02
C GLN A 513 2.04 -24.53 -10.99
N ASP A 514 2.25 -25.25 -9.89
CA ASP A 514 2.03 -26.69 -9.80
C ASP A 514 0.57 -27.01 -9.45
N ILE A 515 -0.11 -26.09 -8.72
CA ILE A 515 -1.57 -26.08 -8.53
C ILE A 515 -2.25 -25.85 -9.88
N SER A 516 -2.57 -26.94 -10.57
CA SER A 516 -3.01 -26.99 -11.96
C SER A 516 -4.28 -27.83 -12.13
N GLY A 517 -4.79 -27.90 -13.37
CA GLY A 517 -6.02 -28.61 -13.70
C GLY A 517 -7.30 -27.87 -13.28
N LEU A 518 -8.43 -28.50 -13.59
CA LEU A 518 -9.76 -28.03 -13.20
C LEU A 518 -10.10 -28.64 -11.82
N GLN A 519 -10.45 -27.81 -10.85
CA GLN A 519 -10.66 -28.22 -9.46
C GLN A 519 -12.05 -27.80 -9.00
N ASP A 520 -12.71 -28.66 -8.22
CA ASP A 520 -13.96 -28.35 -7.51
C ASP A 520 -13.69 -27.49 -6.26
N HIS A 521 -14.50 -26.45 -6.07
CA HIS A 521 -14.45 -25.50 -4.96
C HIS A 521 -15.87 -25.19 -4.48
N GLU A 522 -15.99 -24.69 -3.25
CA GLU A 522 -17.26 -24.21 -2.71
C GLU A 522 -17.09 -22.89 -1.93
N PHE A 523 -18.16 -22.09 -1.89
CA PHE A 523 -18.18 -20.83 -1.14
C PHE A 523 -19.57 -20.53 -0.57
N GLN A 524 -19.61 -19.80 0.55
CA GLN A 524 -20.87 -19.39 1.18
C GLN A 524 -21.22 -17.93 0.83
N ILE A 525 -22.53 -17.67 0.66
CA ILE A 525 -23.11 -16.34 0.70
C ILE A 525 -23.97 -16.23 1.95
N ARG A 526 -23.67 -15.23 2.78
CA ARG A 526 -24.42 -14.89 4.00
C ARG A 526 -24.75 -13.39 4.01
N HIS A 527 -25.53 -12.95 3.03
CA HIS A 527 -25.96 -11.55 2.96
C HIS A 527 -27.12 -11.29 3.94
N PRO A 528 -27.28 -10.08 4.48
CA PRO A 528 -28.49 -9.72 5.19
C PRO A 528 -29.75 -9.93 4.33
N ASP A 529 -30.86 -10.25 4.99
CA ASP A 529 -32.16 -10.58 4.38
C ASP A 529 -32.16 -11.75 3.37
N SER A 530 -31.07 -12.54 3.31
CA SER A 530 -31.00 -13.79 2.54
C SER A 530 -30.92 -15.03 3.45
N PRO A 531 -31.26 -16.24 2.96
CA PRO A 531 -30.78 -17.48 3.55
C PRO A 531 -29.25 -17.56 3.47
N ALA A 532 -28.64 -18.47 4.24
CA ALA A 532 -27.26 -18.88 4.00
C ALA A 532 -27.21 -19.83 2.80
N LEU A 533 -26.47 -19.46 1.76
CA LEU A 533 -26.34 -20.25 0.54
C LEU A 533 -24.92 -20.84 0.43
N LEU A 534 -24.81 -22.13 0.09
CA LEU A 534 -23.56 -22.78 -0.30
C LEU A 534 -23.58 -23.01 -1.82
N TYR A 535 -22.61 -22.44 -2.53
CA TYR A 535 -22.40 -22.66 -3.96
C TYR A 535 -21.20 -23.57 -4.19
N GLN A 536 -21.38 -24.58 -5.05
CA GLN A 536 -20.29 -25.38 -5.60
C GLN A 536 -19.99 -24.96 -7.04
N PHE A 537 -18.71 -24.90 -7.40
CA PHE A 537 -18.25 -24.52 -8.74
C PHE A 537 -16.81 -24.98 -9.03
N ARG A 538 -16.47 -25.09 -10.31
CA ARG A 538 -15.14 -25.45 -10.81
C ARG A 538 -14.35 -24.21 -11.23
N LEU A 539 -13.07 -24.19 -10.84
CA LEU A 539 -12.09 -23.20 -11.25
C LEU A 539 -10.80 -23.87 -11.75
N GLY A 540 -10.18 -23.24 -12.73
CA GLY A 540 -8.92 -23.66 -13.34
C GLY A 540 -7.86 -22.56 -13.22
N ASP A 541 -7.34 -22.14 -14.37
CA ASP A 541 -6.26 -21.15 -14.48
C ASP A 541 -6.67 -19.74 -14.02
N GLU A 542 -7.95 -19.43 -13.86
CA GLU A 542 -8.45 -18.11 -13.42
C GLU A 542 -7.84 -17.67 -12.08
N LYS A 543 -7.58 -18.64 -11.19
CA LYS A 543 -6.97 -18.47 -9.87
C LYS A 543 -5.52 -17.98 -9.91
N LEU A 544 -4.81 -18.29 -10.99
CA LEU A 544 -3.42 -17.89 -11.25
C LEU A 544 -3.35 -16.66 -12.16
N GLN A 545 -4.22 -16.60 -13.17
CA GLN A 545 -4.32 -15.50 -14.11
C GLN A 545 -4.61 -14.15 -13.42
N ALA A 546 -5.53 -14.13 -12.44
CA ALA A 546 -5.91 -12.88 -11.77
C ALA A 546 -4.76 -12.25 -10.96
N PRO A 547 -4.04 -12.94 -10.04
CA PRO A 547 -2.84 -12.41 -9.40
C PRO A 547 -1.74 -12.00 -10.40
N MET A 548 -1.57 -12.75 -11.48
CA MET A 548 -0.57 -12.43 -12.50
C MET A 548 -0.86 -11.13 -13.26
N ALA A 549 -2.08 -10.59 -13.20
CA ALA A 549 -2.40 -9.25 -13.71
C ALA A 549 -1.57 -8.14 -13.02
N LEU A 550 -1.14 -8.30 -11.76
CA LEU A 550 -0.23 -7.34 -11.10
C LEU A 550 1.12 -7.20 -11.84
N PHE A 551 1.51 -8.22 -12.60
CA PHE A 551 2.73 -8.22 -13.41
C PHE A 551 2.48 -7.86 -14.90
N TYR A 552 1.20 -7.82 -15.30
CA TYR A 552 0.72 -7.50 -16.64
C TYR A 552 -0.54 -6.60 -16.55
N PRO A 553 -0.45 -5.39 -15.96
CA PRO A 553 -1.62 -4.61 -15.54
C PRO A 553 -2.49 -4.06 -16.68
N ALA A 554 -2.07 -4.20 -17.94
CA ALA A 554 -2.95 -4.07 -19.10
C ALA A 554 -4.17 -5.01 -19.03
N THR A 555 -4.05 -6.16 -18.35
CA THR A 555 -5.13 -7.12 -18.09
C THR A 555 -6.27 -6.50 -17.28
N PHE A 556 -6.03 -5.42 -16.53
CA PHE A 556 -7.09 -4.71 -15.83
C PHE A 556 -8.03 -3.95 -16.79
N GLY A 557 -7.58 -3.62 -18.01
CA GLY A 557 -8.35 -2.89 -19.03
C GLY A 557 -8.63 -1.45 -18.63
N ILE A 558 -7.64 -0.72 -18.10
CA ILE A 558 -7.75 0.66 -17.63
C ILE A 558 -7.11 1.59 -18.66
N VAL A 559 -7.89 2.52 -19.21
CA VAL A 559 -7.52 3.40 -20.32
C VAL A 559 -7.83 4.87 -19.97
N GLY A 560 -6.94 5.79 -20.35
CA GLY A 560 -7.13 7.23 -20.15
C GLY A 560 -7.07 7.66 -18.68
N GLN A 561 -6.09 7.12 -17.94
CA GLN A 561 -5.88 7.35 -16.50
C GLN A 561 -4.38 7.41 -16.21
N LYS A 562 -3.97 8.16 -15.18
CA LYS A 562 -2.59 8.11 -14.66
C LYS A 562 -2.41 6.81 -13.87
N MET A 563 -1.59 5.91 -14.41
CA MET A 563 -1.39 4.55 -13.88
C MET A 563 -0.07 4.40 -13.11
N THR A 564 0.92 5.23 -13.41
CA THR A 564 2.22 5.28 -12.75
C THR A 564 2.49 6.71 -12.29
N THR A 565 3.02 6.90 -11.09
CA THR A 565 3.42 8.21 -10.53
C THR A 565 4.84 8.13 -10.02
N LEU A 566 5.67 9.10 -10.40
CA LEU A 566 7.01 9.31 -9.87
C LEU A 566 7.03 10.48 -8.89
N GLN A 567 8.04 10.55 -8.02
CA GLN A 567 8.28 11.74 -7.19
C GLN A 567 8.80 12.89 -8.06
N HIS A 568 7.91 13.79 -8.48
CA HIS A 568 8.29 15.05 -9.12
C HIS A 568 8.96 16.00 -8.10
N ARG A 569 9.69 17.01 -8.61
CA ARG A 569 10.05 18.20 -7.82
C ARG A 569 8.77 18.87 -7.31
N SER A 570 8.87 19.56 -6.17
CA SER A 570 7.71 20.15 -5.51
C SER A 570 6.94 21.08 -6.48
N GLN A 571 5.62 20.91 -6.54
CA GLN A 571 4.76 22.06 -6.77
C GLN A 571 4.80 22.85 -5.46
N GLY A 572 5.13 24.14 -5.51
CA GLY A 572 5.34 24.94 -4.31
C GLY A 572 4.06 25.11 -3.50
N ASP A 573 4.16 25.15 -2.16
CA ASP A 573 3.03 25.50 -1.30
C ASP A 573 2.86 27.04 -1.30
N PRO A 574 1.77 27.61 -1.86
CA PRO A 574 1.58 29.06 -1.94
C PRO A 574 1.34 29.73 -0.58
N GLU A 575 1.08 28.95 0.48
CA GLU A 575 0.99 29.44 1.85
C GLU A 575 2.33 29.40 2.59
N ASP A 576 3.40 28.91 1.95
CA ASP A 576 4.74 28.85 2.51
C ASP A 576 5.68 29.90 1.89
N PRO A 577 5.94 31.03 2.57
CA PRO A 577 6.84 32.07 2.07
C PRO A 577 8.32 31.66 2.02
N HIS A 578 8.66 30.43 2.41
CA HIS A 578 10.01 29.86 2.28
C HIS A 578 10.05 28.62 1.35
N ASP A 579 9.00 28.38 0.57
CA ASP A 579 9.01 27.34 -0.45
C ASP A 579 10.03 27.66 -1.55
N GLU A 580 10.78 26.65 -2.02
CA GLU A 580 11.83 26.80 -3.05
C GLU A 580 11.29 27.49 -4.32
N GLN A 581 10.08 27.13 -4.77
CA GLN A 581 9.48 27.68 -5.97
C GLN A 581 8.95 29.11 -5.73
N TYR A 582 8.45 29.41 -4.53
CA TYR A 582 8.07 30.79 -4.15
C TYR A 582 9.30 31.71 -4.08
N LEU A 583 10.40 31.25 -3.47
CA LEU A 583 11.65 32.00 -3.35
C LEU A 583 12.27 32.26 -4.72
N LEU A 584 12.36 31.25 -5.60
CA LEU A 584 12.84 31.44 -6.98
C LEU A 584 11.96 32.42 -7.78
N ALA A 585 10.63 32.32 -7.66
CA ALA A 585 9.68 33.19 -8.35
C ALA A 585 9.67 34.64 -7.83
N THR A 586 10.07 34.88 -6.58
CA THR A 586 10.17 36.22 -5.98
C THR A 586 11.54 36.84 -6.20
N GLN A 587 12.63 36.09 -6.06
CA GLN A 587 14.00 36.53 -6.39
C GLN A 587 14.09 37.00 -7.84
N SER A 588 13.62 36.20 -8.81
CA SER A 588 13.67 36.59 -10.23
C SER A 588 12.91 37.89 -10.54
N LYS A 589 11.78 38.15 -9.85
CA LYS A 589 11.06 39.43 -9.95
C LYS A 589 11.82 40.58 -9.30
N GLN A 590 12.48 40.32 -8.17
CA GLN A 590 13.28 41.33 -7.47
C GLN A 590 14.49 41.74 -8.31
N GLU A 591 15.19 40.78 -8.92
CA GLU A 591 16.28 41.03 -9.88
C GLU A 591 15.81 41.80 -11.11
N GLN A 592 14.67 41.43 -11.73
CA GLN A 592 14.08 42.17 -12.85
C GLN A 592 13.73 43.61 -12.45
N SER A 593 13.18 43.83 -11.25
CA SER A 593 12.87 45.16 -10.73
C SER A 593 14.14 45.99 -10.44
N ALA A 594 15.20 45.37 -9.93
CA ALA A 594 16.49 46.01 -9.70
C ALA A 594 17.15 46.42 -11.02
N LYS A 595 17.08 45.55 -12.05
CA LYS A 595 17.60 45.83 -13.39
C LYS A 595 16.85 46.99 -14.05
N ALA A 596 15.52 46.97 -14.06
CA ALA A 596 14.69 48.09 -14.54
C ALA A 596 14.90 49.41 -13.75
N THR A 597 15.34 49.32 -12.49
CA THR A 597 15.71 50.50 -11.68
C THR A 597 17.13 50.99 -11.97
N ALA A 598 18.05 50.11 -12.37
CA ALA A 598 19.38 50.48 -12.87
C ALA A 598 19.29 51.13 -14.25
N ASP A 599 18.50 50.59 -15.17
CA ASP A 599 18.26 51.15 -16.51
C ASP A 599 17.62 52.55 -16.45
N ARG A 600 16.78 52.81 -15.43
CA ARG A 600 16.25 54.15 -15.14
C ARG A 600 17.27 55.13 -14.55
N LYS A 601 18.42 54.67 -14.04
CA LYS A 601 19.52 55.51 -13.54
C LYS A 601 20.63 55.74 -14.56
N SER A 602 20.82 54.84 -15.52
CA SER A 602 21.73 55.07 -16.65
C SER A 602 21.14 56.06 -17.66
N ALA A 603 19.82 56.09 -17.83
CA ALA A 603 19.12 57.01 -18.74
C ALA A 603 19.06 58.50 -18.29
N SER A 604 19.75 58.90 -17.22
CA SER A 604 19.60 60.25 -16.63
C SER A 604 20.93 60.98 -16.35
N LYS A 605 21.68 61.33 -17.41
CA LYS A 605 22.61 62.47 -17.42
C LYS A 605 22.52 63.23 -18.76
N PRO A 606 22.75 64.57 -18.78
CA PRO A 606 22.51 65.38 -19.98
C PRO A 606 23.65 65.32 -21.01
N ILE A 607 23.33 65.71 -22.24
CA ILE A 607 24.27 65.81 -23.37
C ILE A 607 25.15 67.07 -23.21
N GLY A 608 26.46 66.91 -23.45
CA GLY A 608 27.42 68.01 -23.69
C GLY A 608 28.01 67.91 -25.10
N PHE A 609 28.45 69.03 -25.67
CA PHE A 609 28.85 69.15 -27.09
C PHE A 609 30.37 68.97 -27.33
N GLU A 610 30.77 68.95 -28.60
CA GLU A 610 32.08 68.46 -29.13
C GLU A 610 33.34 69.30 -28.81
N GLY A 611 34.54 68.73 -29.07
CA GLY A 611 35.84 69.39 -28.82
C GLY A 611 37.14 68.66 -29.26
N ASP A 612 37.21 68.18 -30.51
CA ASP A 612 38.41 68.07 -31.40
C ASP A 612 39.79 67.41 -31.07
N LEU A 613 40.29 66.68 -32.09
CA LEU A 613 41.69 66.53 -32.61
C LEU A 613 42.87 65.80 -31.90
N ARG A 614 43.28 64.69 -32.56
CA ARG A 614 44.65 64.30 -33.06
C ARG A 614 45.83 63.89 -32.15
N GLY A 615 46.54 62.86 -32.65
CA GLY A 615 47.96 62.54 -32.43
C GLY A 615 48.21 61.38 -31.44
N GLN A 616 49.18 60.48 -31.56
CA GLN A 616 50.04 59.88 -32.61
C GLN A 616 50.96 58.88 -31.86
N SER A 617 51.82 58.12 -32.56
CA SER A 617 52.73 57.10 -31.98
C SER A 617 54.02 57.70 -31.37
N SER A 618 55.00 56.99 -30.77
CA SER A 618 55.42 55.58 -30.90
C SER A 618 56.35 55.07 -29.75
N ASP A 619 56.73 53.78 -29.84
CA ASP A 619 58.01 53.14 -29.41
C ASP A 619 58.24 52.50 -28.02
N LEU A 620 59.14 51.51 -28.07
CA LEU A 620 59.74 50.57 -27.08
C LEU A 620 61.29 50.74 -27.16
N PRO A 621 62.22 50.00 -26.46
CA PRO A 621 62.11 48.73 -25.69
C PRO A 621 62.99 48.63 -24.39
N GLU A 622 63.09 47.39 -23.83
CA GLU A 622 64.12 46.82 -22.89
C GLU A 622 64.22 47.38 -21.44
N ARG A 623 64.35 46.63 -20.33
CA ARG A 623 64.73 45.22 -20.04
C ARG A 623 64.54 44.86 -18.53
N LEU A 624 64.42 43.55 -18.27
CA LEU A 624 64.70 42.78 -17.03
C LEU A 624 63.65 42.66 -15.89
N HIS A 625 63.66 41.49 -15.23
CA HIS A 625 62.76 41.00 -14.15
C HIS A 625 63.24 41.45 -12.74
N SER A 626 62.54 41.28 -11.61
CA SER A 626 61.41 40.42 -11.18
C SER A 626 60.51 41.19 -10.16
N GLN A 627 59.41 40.71 -9.56
CA GLN A 627 58.85 39.37 -9.35
C GLN A 627 57.34 39.43 -8.97
N GLU A 628 56.69 38.26 -8.92
CA GLU A 628 55.35 37.98 -8.37
C GLU A 628 54.13 38.45 -9.20
N VAL A 629 52.97 37.81 -8.95
CA VAL A 629 51.92 37.61 -9.94
C VAL A 629 50.54 37.99 -9.41
N ASP A 630 49.91 38.96 -10.06
CA ASP A 630 48.47 39.23 -10.05
C ASP A 630 48.03 39.50 -11.49
N LEU A 631 46.84 39.02 -11.88
CA LEU A 631 46.12 39.50 -13.06
C LEU A 631 44.61 39.32 -12.93
N GLY A 632 43.94 40.46 -12.81
CA GLY A 632 42.54 40.67 -13.14
C GLY A 632 42.26 40.81 -14.66
N PRO A 633 41.17 41.48 -15.10
CA PRO A 633 40.29 40.84 -16.09
C PRO A 633 39.87 41.67 -17.33
N SER A 634 39.15 40.97 -18.23
CA SER A 634 38.06 41.43 -19.12
C SER A 634 38.34 41.78 -20.60
N GLN A 635 37.27 41.65 -21.42
CA GLN A 635 37.14 41.89 -22.89
C GLN A 635 37.88 40.87 -23.79
N GLY A 636 37.43 40.53 -25.01
CA GLY A 636 36.14 40.77 -25.69
C GLY A 636 36.23 40.44 -27.20
N ASP A 637 35.26 39.85 -27.92
CA ASP A 637 33.97 39.25 -27.51
C ASP A 637 33.81 37.80 -28.05
N CYS A 638 33.05 37.38 -29.09
CA CYS A 638 32.10 38.03 -30.00
C CYS A 638 31.07 37.00 -30.58
N LEU A 639 29.85 37.48 -30.85
CA LEU A 639 28.69 36.89 -31.57
C LEU A 639 28.62 35.36 -31.86
N MET A 640 27.67 34.70 -31.19
CA MET A 640 26.52 34.08 -31.87
C MET A 640 25.27 34.19 -30.97
N ALA A 641 24.08 34.39 -31.55
CA ALA A 641 22.84 34.57 -30.81
C ALA A 641 21.71 33.68 -31.36
N GLY A 642 21.01 32.99 -30.47
CA GLY A 642 19.74 32.32 -30.76
C GLY A 642 19.82 30.83 -31.13
N ASN A 643 19.73 29.96 -30.12
CA ASN A 643 18.92 28.73 -30.20
C ASN A 643 18.69 28.05 -28.83
N ASP A 644 19.63 28.16 -27.89
CA ASP A 644 19.69 27.38 -26.64
C ASP A 644 18.39 27.41 -25.80
N SER A 645 17.63 28.51 -25.85
CA SER A 645 16.33 28.62 -25.18
C SER A 645 15.28 27.67 -25.76
N GLU A 646 15.18 27.59 -27.10
CA GLU A 646 14.24 26.68 -27.77
C GLU A 646 14.70 25.23 -27.67
N GLU A 647 16.01 24.96 -27.70
CA GLU A 647 16.52 23.60 -27.51
C GLU A 647 16.30 23.12 -26.07
N ALA A 648 16.54 23.96 -25.06
CA ALA A 648 16.22 23.66 -23.66
C ALA A 648 14.72 23.46 -23.43
N LEU A 649 13.85 24.30 -24.01
CA LEU A 649 12.39 24.16 -23.96
C LEU A 649 11.93 22.90 -24.69
N THR A 650 12.49 22.57 -25.86
CA THR A 650 12.15 21.38 -26.65
C THR A 650 12.61 20.11 -25.94
N ALA A 651 13.79 20.10 -25.32
CA ALA A 651 14.27 19.00 -24.48
C ALA A 651 13.48 18.86 -23.17
N LEU A 652 12.94 19.97 -22.63
CA LEU A 652 12.04 19.95 -21.47
C LEU A 652 10.65 19.41 -21.87
N MET A 653 10.08 19.86 -22.98
CA MET A 653 8.81 19.36 -23.52
C MET A 653 8.91 17.90 -23.94
N SER A 654 10.01 17.48 -24.56
CA SER A 654 10.27 16.07 -24.91
C SER A 654 10.37 15.19 -23.67
N ARG A 655 11.10 15.63 -22.63
CA ARG A 655 11.13 14.93 -21.33
C ARG A 655 9.76 14.89 -20.65
N LYS A 656 9.01 16.00 -20.65
CA LYS A 656 7.65 16.09 -20.09
C LYS A 656 6.67 15.16 -20.81
N THR A 657 6.78 15.04 -22.13
CA THR A 657 5.99 14.12 -22.96
C THR A 657 6.37 12.66 -22.72
N ALA A 658 7.66 12.34 -22.64
CA ALA A 658 8.15 11.00 -22.32
C ALA A 658 7.72 10.55 -20.91
N ILE A 659 7.79 11.44 -19.92
CA ILE A 659 7.28 11.20 -18.56
C ILE A 659 5.76 11.00 -18.59
N SER A 660 4.99 11.86 -19.27
CA SER A 660 3.54 11.71 -19.40
C SER A 660 3.12 10.38 -20.04
N LEU A 661 3.87 9.92 -21.06
CA LEU A 661 3.67 8.62 -21.71
C LEU A 661 3.98 7.43 -20.77
N PHE A 662 4.99 7.57 -19.91
CA PHE A 662 5.31 6.60 -18.86
C PHE A 662 4.24 6.59 -17.75
N GLU A 663 3.76 7.74 -17.31
CA GLU A 663 2.71 7.89 -16.30
C GLU A 663 1.35 7.33 -16.75
N GLY A 664 1.00 7.50 -18.03
CA GLY A 664 -0.23 6.92 -18.62
C GLY A 664 -0.17 5.40 -18.83
N LYS A 665 1.01 4.78 -18.77
CA LYS A 665 1.19 3.35 -18.99
C LYS A 665 1.35 2.60 -17.67
N ALA A 666 0.48 1.62 -17.42
CA ALA A 666 0.58 0.78 -16.24
C ALA A 666 1.85 -0.08 -16.28
N LEU A 667 2.79 0.18 -15.37
CA LEU A 667 4.01 -0.60 -15.21
C LEU A 667 3.74 -1.85 -14.35
N GLY A 668 4.14 -3.03 -14.80
CA GLY A 668 3.97 -4.28 -14.04
C GLY A 668 4.92 -4.35 -12.84
N LEU A 669 4.48 -4.98 -11.75
CA LEU A 669 5.14 -4.97 -10.44
C LEU A 669 6.64 -5.32 -10.49
N ASP A 670 7.01 -6.39 -11.18
CA ASP A 670 8.42 -6.79 -11.32
C ASP A 670 9.26 -5.76 -12.08
N LYS A 671 8.70 -5.09 -13.09
CA LYS A 671 9.37 -4.00 -13.80
C LYS A 671 9.52 -2.75 -12.94
N ALA A 672 8.55 -2.46 -12.07
CA ALA A 672 8.61 -1.33 -11.15
C ALA A 672 9.70 -1.53 -10.09
N ILE A 673 9.87 -2.75 -9.56
CA ILE A 673 10.95 -3.10 -8.62
C ILE A 673 12.31 -2.91 -9.29
N LEU A 674 12.52 -3.44 -10.49
CA LEU A 674 13.78 -3.27 -11.23
C LEU A 674 14.09 -1.80 -11.53
N HIS A 675 13.07 -1.01 -11.91
CA HIS A 675 13.21 0.43 -12.16
C HIS A 675 13.51 1.23 -10.88
N SER A 676 12.86 0.91 -9.75
CA SER A 676 13.15 1.52 -8.45
C SER A 676 14.62 1.34 -8.08
N ILE A 677 15.13 0.10 -8.19
CA ILE A 677 16.50 -0.23 -7.85
C ILE A 677 17.49 0.42 -8.83
N ASP A 678 17.19 0.44 -10.12
CA ASP A 678 18.11 1.06 -11.10
C ASP A 678 18.22 2.58 -10.96
N CYS A 679 17.23 3.24 -10.36
CA CYS A 679 17.29 4.66 -9.98
C CYS A 679 18.12 4.97 -8.72
N CYS A 680 18.72 3.97 -8.06
CA CYS A 680 19.75 4.19 -7.04
C CYS A 680 21.04 4.77 -7.65
N SER A 681 21.71 5.66 -6.93
CA SER A 681 22.92 6.37 -7.40
C SER A 681 24.21 5.55 -7.37
N SER A 682 24.31 4.59 -6.45
CA SER A 682 25.49 3.73 -6.25
C SER A 682 25.16 2.27 -6.57
N ASP A 683 26.11 1.58 -7.20
CA ASP A 683 26.02 0.14 -7.46
C ASP A 683 26.07 -0.70 -6.16
N GLU A 684 26.63 -0.17 -5.07
CA GLU A 684 26.62 -0.75 -3.73
C GLU A 684 25.22 -0.71 -3.14
N THR A 685 24.54 0.45 -3.25
CA THR A 685 23.11 0.54 -2.95
C THR A 685 22.32 -0.43 -3.83
N LYS A 686 22.57 -0.50 -5.14
CA LYS A 686 21.90 -1.49 -6.03
C LYS A 686 22.11 -2.92 -5.56
N LYS A 687 23.33 -3.31 -5.16
CA LYS A 687 23.62 -4.64 -4.59
C LYS A 687 22.77 -4.92 -3.35
N LYS A 688 22.70 -3.98 -2.39
CA LYS A 688 21.84 -4.11 -1.19
C LYS A 688 20.35 -4.26 -1.55
N MET A 689 19.83 -3.42 -2.43
CA MET A 689 18.40 -3.40 -2.80
C MET A 689 17.97 -4.58 -3.69
N TYR A 690 18.89 -5.18 -4.45
CA TYR A 690 18.64 -6.44 -5.16
C TYR A 690 18.76 -7.66 -4.23
N SER A 691 19.63 -7.62 -3.22
CA SER A 691 19.79 -8.71 -2.25
C SER A 691 18.63 -8.78 -1.26
N SER A 692 18.04 -7.64 -0.86
CA SER A 692 16.86 -7.59 0.01
C SER A 692 15.70 -6.82 -0.62
N ILE A 693 14.60 -7.52 -0.89
CA ILE A 693 13.33 -6.94 -1.35
C ILE A 693 12.21 -7.32 -0.37
N LEU A 694 11.77 -6.37 0.47
CA LEU A 694 10.68 -6.56 1.42
C LEU A 694 9.33 -6.22 0.78
N VAL A 695 8.44 -7.21 0.70
CA VAL A 695 7.04 -7.03 0.30
C VAL A 695 6.16 -6.89 1.53
N VAL A 696 5.35 -5.84 1.56
CA VAL A 696 4.35 -5.57 2.61
C VAL A 696 2.98 -5.32 1.99
N GLY A 697 1.96 -5.15 2.84
CA GLY A 697 0.59 -4.89 2.40
C GLY A 697 -0.23 -6.15 2.12
N GLY A 698 -1.54 -5.98 1.93
CA GLY A 698 -2.48 -7.10 1.79
C GLY A 698 -2.64 -7.65 0.37
N GLY A 699 -2.26 -6.88 -0.65
CA GLY A 699 -2.60 -7.14 -2.05
C GLY A 699 -1.73 -8.19 -2.76
N LEU A 700 -0.68 -8.71 -2.11
CA LEU A 700 0.16 -9.82 -2.62
C LEU A 700 0.22 -11.02 -1.67
N MET A 701 -0.73 -11.18 -0.74
CA MET A 701 -0.78 -12.29 0.24
C MET A 701 -1.19 -13.65 -0.38
N PHE A 702 -0.84 -13.91 -1.65
CA PHE A 702 -1.17 -15.15 -2.37
C PHE A 702 -0.22 -16.31 -2.02
N HIS A 703 -0.72 -17.54 -2.07
CA HIS A 703 0.13 -18.73 -1.98
C HIS A 703 1.24 -18.71 -3.05
N LYS A 704 2.48 -18.99 -2.67
CA LYS A 704 3.71 -18.90 -3.50
C LYS A 704 4.05 -17.52 -4.09
N ALA A 705 3.52 -16.43 -3.53
CA ALA A 705 3.87 -15.07 -3.97
C ALA A 705 5.36 -14.76 -3.87
N GLN A 706 6.01 -15.21 -2.79
CA GLN A 706 7.43 -14.96 -2.51
C GLN A 706 8.33 -15.57 -3.60
N GLU A 707 8.25 -16.90 -3.78
CA GLU A 707 9.08 -17.65 -4.72
C GLU A 707 8.75 -17.28 -6.18
N PHE A 708 7.49 -16.93 -6.47
CA PHE A 708 7.09 -16.44 -7.78
C PHE A 708 7.73 -15.08 -8.11
N LEU A 709 7.72 -14.13 -7.18
CA LEU A 709 8.35 -12.81 -7.37
C LEU A 709 9.87 -12.95 -7.47
N GLN A 710 10.50 -13.69 -6.56
CA GLN A 710 11.94 -13.96 -6.54
C GLN A 710 12.43 -14.55 -7.87
N HIS A 711 11.73 -15.57 -8.38
CA HIS A 711 11.99 -16.16 -9.70
C HIS A 711 11.84 -15.15 -10.85
N ARG A 712 10.93 -14.17 -10.76
CA ARG A 712 10.76 -13.14 -11.79
C ARG A 712 11.83 -12.04 -11.72
N ILE A 713 12.27 -11.64 -10.53
CA ILE A 713 13.37 -10.69 -10.36
C ILE A 713 14.68 -11.32 -10.86
N LEU A 714 15.02 -12.52 -10.40
CA LEU A 714 16.22 -13.24 -10.84
C LEU A 714 16.33 -13.36 -12.36
N ASN A 715 15.22 -13.62 -13.06
CA ASN A 715 15.20 -13.79 -14.51
C ASN A 715 15.03 -12.49 -15.32
N LYS A 716 15.03 -11.32 -14.67
CA LYS A 716 14.89 -10.01 -15.34
C LYS A 716 15.85 -8.92 -14.85
N MET A 717 16.49 -9.11 -13.69
CA MET A 717 17.57 -8.24 -13.23
C MET A 717 18.75 -8.24 -14.21
N PRO A 718 19.58 -7.18 -14.26
CA PRO A 718 20.71 -7.13 -15.17
C PRO A 718 21.72 -8.29 -14.93
N PRO A 719 22.24 -8.95 -16.00
CA PRO A 719 23.24 -10.02 -15.87
C PRO A 719 24.61 -9.60 -15.29
N SER A 720 24.84 -8.30 -15.09
CA SER A 720 25.93 -7.79 -14.25
C SER A 720 25.66 -8.12 -12.78
N PHE A 721 24.61 -7.53 -12.19
CA PHE A 721 24.23 -7.74 -10.79
C PHE A 721 23.94 -9.20 -10.47
N ARG A 722 23.32 -9.97 -11.37
CA ARG A 722 23.05 -11.41 -11.15
C ARG A 722 24.32 -12.27 -10.96
N ARG A 723 25.50 -11.79 -11.38
CA ARG A 723 26.79 -12.49 -11.16
C ARG A 723 27.57 -11.98 -9.95
N ILE A 724 27.19 -10.83 -9.41
CA ILE A 724 27.86 -10.17 -8.28
C ILE A 724 27.15 -10.49 -6.96
N ILE A 725 25.84 -10.73 -7.03
CA ILE A 725 24.96 -10.93 -5.87
C ILE A 725 24.74 -12.43 -5.66
N GLU A 726 25.07 -12.93 -4.48
CA GLU A 726 24.95 -14.35 -4.10
C GLU A 726 23.50 -14.83 -4.15
N ASN A 727 22.57 -14.03 -3.63
CA ASN A 727 21.13 -14.31 -3.64
C ASN A 727 20.30 -13.02 -3.78
N VAL A 728 19.17 -13.13 -4.50
CA VAL A 728 18.06 -12.18 -4.40
C VAL A 728 17.10 -12.76 -3.38
N ASP A 729 17.01 -12.17 -2.20
CA ASP A 729 15.99 -12.54 -1.22
C ASP A 729 14.75 -11.65 -1.37
N VAL A 730 13.58 -12.29 -1.35
CA VAL A 730 12.28 -11.63 -1.36
C VAL A 730 11.61 -12.02 -0.06
N ILE A 731 11.35 -11.04 0.80
CA ILE A 731 10.85 -11.27 2.14
C ILE A 731 9.38 -10.85 2.15
N THR A 732 8.45 -11.80 2.32
CA THR A 732 7.01 -11.47 2.44
C THR A 732 6.51 -11.47 3.88
N ARG A 733 7.08 -12.31 4.76
CA ARG A 733 6.70 -12.42 6.17
C ARG A 733 7.92 -12.31 7.11
N PRO A 734 8.51 -11.11 7.27
CA PRO A 734 9.58 -10.93 8.25
C PRO A 734 9.06 -11.30 9.65
N LYS A 735 9.79 -12.16 10.36
CA LYS A 735 9.43 -12.63 11.73
C LYS A 735 8.03 -13.27 11.80
N ASP A 736 7.58 -13.89 10.72
CA ASP A 736 6.21 -14.42 10.47
C ASP A 736 5.06 -13.44 10.80
N MET A 737 5.33 -12.12 10.70
CA MET A 737 4.29 -11.12 10.92
C MET A 737 3.35 -10.99 9.72
N ASP A 738 2.10 -10.62 9.99
CA ASP A 738 1.11 -10.23 8.98
C ASP A 738 1.65 -9.07 8.12
N PRO A 739 1.79 -9.24 6.78
CA PRO A 739 2.31 -8.20 5.89
C PRO A 739 1.54 -6.88 5.94
N ARG A 740 0.26 -6.92 6.34
CA ARG A 740 -0.62 -5.76 6.49
C ARG A 740 -0.21 -4.88 7.68
N LEU A 741 0.48 -5.42 8.68
CA LEU A 741 0.74 -4.76 9.96
C LEU A 741 2.17 -4.22 10.12
N ILE A 742 3.10 -4.62 9.25
CA ILE A 742 4.54 -4.31 9.38
C ILE A 742 4.80 -2.80 9.49
N ALA A 743 4.24 -2.01 8.58
CA ALA A 743 4.42 -0.55 8.61
C ALA A 743 3.87 0.08 9.91
N TRP A 744 2.66 -0.31 10.33
CA TRP A 744 2.09 0.18 11.60
C TRP A 744 2.96 -0.21 12.81
N LYS A 745 3.46 -1.45 12.88
CA LYS A 745 4.40 -1.87 13.94
C LYS A 745 5.69 -1.06 13.91
N GLY A 746 6.18 -0.66 12.74
CA GLY A 746 7.31 0.25 12.63
C GLY A 746 7.03 1.68 13.09
N GLY A 747 5.78 2.15 12.98
CA GLY A 747 5.32 3.38 13.64
C GLY A 747 5.34 3.26 15.17
N ALA A 748 5.00 2.09 15.72
CA ALA A 748 5.15 1.80 17.15
C ALA A 748 6.63 1.70 17.58
N VAL A 749 7.50 1.08 16.77
CA VAL A 749 8.95 1.07 17.02
C VAL A 749 9.54 2.49 16.96
N LEU A 750 9.12 3.32 16.01
CA LEU A 750 9.52 4.72 15.91
C LEU A 750 9.22 5.51 17.19
N ALA A 751 8.10 5.22 17.88
CA ALA A 751 7.75 5.83 19.17
C ALA A 751 8.80 5.62 20.27
N CYS A 752 9.64 4.59 20.14
CA CYS A 752 10.65 4.17 21.11
C CYS A 752 12.09 4.49 20.69
N LEU A 753 12.30 5.13 19.53
CA LEU A 753 13.64 5.55 19.10
C LEU A 753 14.03 6.88 19.76
N ASP A 754 15.29 6.99 20.18
CA ASP A 754 15.81 8.17 20.89
C ASP A 754 15.75 9.45 20.04
N THR A 755 16.08 9.34 18.75
CA THR A 755 15.98 10.43 17.77
C THR A 755 14.54 10.95 17.60
N THR A 756 13.52 10.16 17.91
CA THR A 756 12.11 10.60 17.84
C THR A 756 11.79 11.68 18.86
N GLN A 757 12.60 11.87 19.92
CA GLN A 757 12.46 12.99 20.85
C GLN A 757 12.54 14.35 20.13
N GLU A 758 13.34 14.46 19.07
CA GLU A 758 13.55 15.70 18.30
C GLU A 758 12.47 15.95 17.23
N LEU A 759 11.73 14.90 16.83
CA LEU A 759 10.79 14.94 15.71
C LEU A 759 9.39 15.48 16.06
N TRP A 760 9.05 15.58 17.35
CA TRP A 760 7.71 15.99 17.77
C TRP A 760 7.40 17.44 17.41
N ILE A 761 6.28 17.66 16.71
CA ILE A 761 5.69 18.97 16.46
C ILE A 761 4.54 19.16 17.46
N TYR A 762 4.65 20.10 18.39
CA TYR A 762 3.64 20.32 19.43
C TYR A 762 2.57 21.33 19.02
N GLN A 763 1.38 21.23 19.63
CA GLN A 763 0.19 22.04 19.30
C GLN A 763 0.48 23.55 19.21
N ARG A 764 1.18 24.12 20.20
CA ARG A 764 1.54 25.54 20.25
C ARG A 764 2.53 25.98 19.16
N GLU A 765 3.38 25.06 18.70
CA GLU A 765 4.37 25.31 17.65
C GLU A 765 3.69 25.31 16.28
N TRP A 766 2.80 24.35 16.04
CA TRP A 766 1.96 24.33 14.84
C TRP A 766 1.07 25.59 14.76
N GLN A 767 0.42 25.98 15.85
CA GLN A 767 -0.40 27.19 15.90
C GLN A 767 0.40 28.48 15.60
N ARG A 768 1.71 28.50 15.89
CA ARG A 768 2.57 29.68 15.70
C ARG A 768 3.32 29.70 14.37
N PHE A 769 3.67 28.53 13.82
CA PHE A 769 4.59 28.42 12.67
C PHE A 769 4.06 27.52 11.53
N GLY A 770 3.02 26.73 11.76
CA GLY A 770 2.38 25.87 10.76
C GLY A 770 3.36 24.98 10.01
N VAL A 771 3.24 24.99 8.67
CA VAL A 771 4.03 24.19 7.70
C VAL A 771 5.54 24.27 7.93
N ARG A 772 6.05 25.38 8.49
CA ARG A 772 7.47 25.53 8.82
C ARG A 772 7.99 24.40 9.71
N MET A 773 7.17 23.89 10.62
CA MET A 773 7.56 22.77 11.49
C MET A 773 7.78 21.46 10.72
N LEU A 774 7.10 21.26 9.58
CA LEU A 774 7.34 20.12 8.69
C LEU A 774 8.63 20.29 7.86
N ARG A 775 9.06 21.52 7.56
CA ARG A 775 10.38 21.77 6.97
C ARG A 775 11.53 21.59 7.96
N GLU A 776 11.29 21.92 9.24
CA GLU A 776 12.35 21.96 10.26
C GLU A 776 12.47 20.67 11.11
N ARG A 777 11.41 19.85 11.25
CA ARG A 777 11.40 18.64 12.10
C ARG A 777 10.92 17.34 11.45
N ALA A 778 10.58 17.32 10.15
CA ALA A 778 10.29 16.04 9.50
C ALA A 778 11.56 15.20 9.37
N ALA A 779 11.49 13.92 9.74
CA ALA A 779 12.61 12.96 9.60
C ALA A 779 13.02 12.69 8.14
N PHE A 780 12.17 13.08 7.20
CA PHE A 780 12.41 13.05 5.77
C PHE A 780 12.38 14.49 5.23
N VAL A 781 13.16 14.78 4.18
CA VAL A 781 13.10 16.10 3.53
C VAL A 781 11.70 16.33 2.95
N TRP A 782 11.12 17.48 3.29
CA TRP A 782 9.81 17.97 2.82
C TRP A 782 9.88 18.49 1.37
#